data_AF-Q9Y2X7-F1
#
_entry.id   AF-Q9Y2X7-F1
#
_cell.length_a   1.000
_cell.length_b   1.000
_cell.length_c   1.000
_cell.angle_alpha   90.00
_cell.angle_beta   90.00
_cell.angle_gamma   90.00
#
_symmetry.space_group_name_H-M   'P 1'
#
loop_
_entity.id
_entity.type
_entity.pdbx_description
1 polymer ?
#
loop_
_entity_poly.entity_id
_entity_poly.type
_entity_poly.pdbx_seq_one_letter_code
_entity_poly.pdbx_strand_id
1 'polypeptide(L)'
;MSRKGPRAEVCADCSAPDPGWASISRGVLVCDECCSVHRSLGRHISIVKHLRHSAWPPTLLQMVHTLASNGANSIWEHSLLDPAQVQSGRRKANPQDKVHPIKSEFIRAKYQMLAFVHKLPCRDDDGVTAKDLSKQLHSSVRTGNLETCLRLLSLGAQANFFHPEKGTTPLHVAAKAGQTLQAELLVVYGADPGSPDVNGRTPIDYARQAGHHELAERLVECQYELTDRLAFYLCGRKPDHKNGHYIIPQMADSLDLSELAKAAKKKLQALSNRLFEELAMDVYDEVDRRENDAVWLATQNHSTLVTERSAVPFLPVNPEYSATRNQGRQKLARFNAREFATLIIDILSEAKRRQQGKSLSSPTDNLELSLRSQSDLDDQHDYDSVASDEDTDQEPLRSTGATRSNRARSMDSSDLSDGAVTLQEYLELKKALATSEAKVQQLMKVNSSLSDELRRLQREIHKLQAENLQLRQPPGPVPTPPLPSERAEHTPMAPGGSTHRRDRQAFSMYEPGSALKPFGGPPGDELTTRLQPFHSTELEDDAIYSVHVPAGLYRIRKGVSASAVPFTPSSPLLSCSQEGSRHTSKLSRHGSGADSDYENTQSGDPLLGLEGKRFLELGKEEDFHPELESLDGDLDPGLPSTEDVILKTEQVTKNIQELLRAAQEFKHDSFVPCSEKIHLAVTEMASLFPKRPALEPVRSSLRLLNASAYRLQSECRKTVPPEPGAPVDFQLLTQQVIQCAYDIAKAAKQLVTITTREKKQ
;
A
#
# COMPACT_ATOMS: atom_id res chain seq x y z
N MET A 1 43.95 -15.48 -6.15
CA MET A 1 43.05 -14.80 -5.18
C MET A 1 42.22 -15.84 -4.46
N SER A 2 42.09 -15.75 -3.13
CA SER A 2 41.41 -16.80 -2.34
C SER A 2 39.89 -16.75 -2.56
N ARG A 3 39.30 -17.85 -3.05
CA ARG A 3 37.85 -18.00 -3.16
C ARG A 3 37.28 -18.14 -1.74
N LYS A 4 36.80 -17.03 -1.17
CA LYS A 4 35.94 -17.08 0.03
C LYS A 4 34.75 -18.00 -0.29
N GLY A 5 34.52 -18.99 0.55
CA GLY A 5 33.31 -19.82 0.46
C GLY A 5 32.04 -18.96 0.63
N PRO A 6 30.86 -19.51 0.32
CA PRO A 6 29.60 -18.82 0.58
C PRO A 6 29.56 -18.39 2.05
N ARG A 7 29.36 -17.09 2.30
CA ARG A 7 29.15 -16.59 3.65
C ARG A 7 27.90 -17.27 4.21
N ALA A 8 28.00 -17.83 5.41
CA ALA A 8 26.84 -18.34 6.11
C ALA A 8 25.79 -17.21 6.23
N GLU A 9 24.56 -17.49 5.82
CA GLU A 9 23.48 -16.53 5.92
C GLU A 9 23.11 -16.35 7.40
N VAL A 10 23.07 -15.09 7.82
CA VAL A 10 22.77 -14.69 9.19
C VAL A 10 21.65 -13.65 9.19
N CYS A 11 20.87 -13.63 10.25
CA CYS A 11 19.86 -12.60 10.50
C CYS A 11 20.51 -11.21 10.42
N ALA A 12 19.98 -10.38 9.53
CA ALA A 12 20.51 -9.05 9.26
C ALA A 12 20.44 -8.10 10.47
N ASP A 13 19.58 -8.36 11.46
CA ASP A 13 19.40 -7.46 12.61
C ASP A 13 20.16 -7.88 13.87
N CYS A 14 20.17 -9.17 14.21
CA CYS A 14 20.83 -9.67 15.42
C CYS A 14 22.00 -10.64 15.16
N SER A 15 22.35 -10.89 13.90
CA SER A 15 23.42 -11.82 13.49
C SER A 15 23.22 -13.29 13.91
N ALA A 16 22.00 -13.70 14.28
CA ALA A 16 21.68 -15.10 14.54
C ALA A 16 21.86 -15.98 13.28
N PRO A 17 22.32 -17.23 13.40
CA PRO A 17 22.45 -18.14 12.26
C PRO A 17 21.09 -18.63 11.74
N ASP A 18 21.07 -19.14 10.52
CA ASP A 18 19.91 -19.76 9.84
C ASP A 18 18.60 -18.93 9.91
N PRO A 19 18.57 -17.71 9.33
CA PRO A 19 17.34 -16.91 9.29
C PRO A 19 16.22 -17.64 8.52
N GLY A 20 15.05 -17.81 9.13
CA GLY A 20 13.88 -18.47 8.51
C GLY A 20 13.06 -17.57 7.58
N TRP A 21 13.22 -16.25 7.67
CA TRP A 21 12.38 -15.26 7.00
C TRP A 21 13.19 -14.28 6.15
N ALA A 22 12.53 -13.61 5.22
CA ALA A 22 13.06 -12.48 4.47
C ALA A 22 12.20 -11.24 4.66
N SER A 23 12.83 -10.06 4.65
CA SER A 23 12.17 -8.77 4.43
C SER A 23 12.45 -8.32 2.99
N ILE A 24 11.53 -8.65 2.08
CA ILE A 24 11.66 -8.51 0.62
C ILE A 24 12.04 -7.07 0.24
N SER A 25 11.27 -6.08 0.70
CA SER A 25 11.50 -4.66 0.41
C SER A 25 12.84 -4.11 0.91
N ARG A 26 13.50 -4.79 1.86
CA ARG A 26 14.79 -4.38 2.43
C ARG A 26 15.97 -5.20 1.90
N GLY A 27 15.73 -6.27 1.13
CA GLY A 27 16.79 -7.13 0.59
C GLY A 27 17.60 -7.86 1.65
N VAL A 28 16.96 -8.31 2.74
CA VAL A 28 17.61 -8.95 3.89
C VAL A 28 16.89 -10.20 4.39
N LEU A 29 17.64 -11.08 5.07
CA LEU A 29 17.15 -12.27 5.75
C LEU A 29 17.12 -12.03 7.27
N VAL A 30 16.10 -12.53 7.97
CA VAL A 30 15.87 -12.31 9.40
C VAL A 30 15.44 -13.60 10.11
N CYS A 31 15.81 -13.76 11.38
CA CYS A 31 15.34 -14.87 12.22
C CYS A 31 13.91 -14.62 12.73
N ASP A 32 13.27 -15.65 13.28
CA ASP A 32 11.89 -15.57 13.80
C ASP A 32 11.71 -14.43 14.81
N GLU A 33 12.58 -14.34 15.82
CA GLU A 33 12.55 -13.29 16.84
C GLU A 33 12.56 -11.87 16.25
N CYS A 34 13.36 -11.63 15.20
CA CYS A 34 13.38 -10.35 14.52
C CYS A 34 12.17 -10.16 13.60
N CYS A 35 11.70 -11.24 12.95
CA CYS A 35 10.49 -11.23 12.13
C CYS A 35 9.24 -10.86 12.95
N SER A 36 9.16 -11.29 14.21
CA SER A 36 8.10 -10.91 15.15
C SER A 36 7.92 -9.38 15.22
N VAL A 37 9.04 -8.65 15.27
CA VAL A 37 9.06 -7.19 15.29
C VAL A 37 8.72 -6.64 13.91
N HIS A 38 9.30 -7.16 12.83
CA HIS A 38 9.01 -6.71 11.46
C HIS A 38 7.52 -6.79 11.12
N ARG A 39 6.82 -7.87 11.53
CA ARG A 39 5.36 -8.00 11.38
C ARG A 39 4.59 -6.88 12.08
N SER A 40 5.09 -6.38 13.21
CA SER A 40 4.47 -5.24 13.92
C SER A 40 4.68 -3.87 13.25
N LEU A 41 5.60 -3.76 12.29
CA LEU A 41 5.85 -2.50 11.54
C LEU A 41 4.89 -2.33 10.36
N GLY A 42 4.42 -3.43 9.77
CA GLY A 42 3.54 -3.42 8.60
C GLY A 42 4.28 -3.29 7.26
N ARG A 43 3.57 -3.64 6.16
CA ARG A 43 4.15 -3.80 4.81
C ARG A 43 4.84 -2.55 4.26
N HIS A 44 4.34 -1.36 4.61
CA HIS A 44 4.94 -0.07 4.24
C HIS A 44 6.37 0.12 4.77
N ILE A 45 6.75 -0.57 5.86
CA ILE A 45 8.13 -0.59 6.37
C ILE A 45 8.84 -1.90 5.98
N SER A 46 8.19 -3.06 6.12
CA SER A 46 8.78 -4.36 5.84
C SER A 46 7.77 -5.36 5.28
N ILE A 47 8.04 -5.87 4.08
CA ILE A 47 7.27 -6.93 3.45
C ILE A 47 7.93 -8.26 3.82
N VAL A 48 7.36 -8.97 4.80
CA VAL A 48 7.90 -10.24 5.30
C VAL A 48 7.37 -11.45 4.54
N LYS A 49 8.21 -12.48 4.38
CA LYS A 49 7.81 -13.78 3.83
C LYS A 49 8.74 -14.89 4.33
N HIS A 50 8.20 -16.06 4.65
CA HIS A 50 8.99 -17.19 5.14
C HIS A 50 9.74 -17.86 3.98
N LEU A 51 11.02 -18.21 4.17
CA LEU A 51 11.86 -18.82 3.11
C LEU A 51 11.42 -20.24 2.71
N ARG A 52 11.08 -21.08 3.69
CA ARG A 52 10.75 -22.52 3.52
C ARG A 52 9.24 -22.83 3.48
N HIS A 53 8.41 -22.13 4.26
CA HIS A 53 6.98 -22.42 4.43
C HIS A 53 6.04 -21.48 3.62
N SER A 54 6.55 -20.83 2.58
CA SER A 54 5.74 -20.00 1.67
C SER A 54 6.16 -20.26 0.22
N ALA A 55 5.22 -20.21 -0.72
CA ALA A 55 5.52 -20.35 -2.14
C ALA A 55 6.19 -19.06 -2.69
N TRP A 56 7.31 -19.21 -3.40
CA TRP A 56 8.06 -18.09 -3.99
C TRP A 56 8.13 -18.21 -5.52
N PRO A 57 7.95 -17.11 -6.26
CA PRO A 57 8.51 -16.98 -7.60
C PRO A 57 10.04 -17.15 -7.51
N PRO A 58 10.68 -18.03 -8.32
CA PRO A 58 12.11 -18.32 -8.19
C PRO A 58 13.00 -17.07 -8.34
N THR A 59 12.63 -16.19 -9.26
CA THR A 59 13.31 -14.92 -9.56
C THR A 59 13.22 -13.91 -8.42
N LEU A 60 12.07 -13.84 -7.72
CA LEU A 60 11.89 -12.98 -6.54
C LEU A 60 12.77 -13.45 -5.38
N LEU A 61 12.82 -14.77 -5.13
CA LEU A 61 13.68 -15.35 -4.10
C LEU A 61 15.17 -15.12 -4.43
N GLN A 62 15.56 -15.33 -5.70
CA GLN A 62 16.92 -15.05 -6.18
C GLN A 62 17.30 -13.57 -6.00
N MET A 63 16.39 -12.63 -6.27
CA MET A 63 16.60 -11.19 -6.08
C MET A 63 16.92 -10.87 -4.60
N VAL A 64 16.16 -11.44 -3.66
CA VAL A 64 16.37 -11.26 -2.22
C VAL A 64 17.71 -11.83 -1.75
N HIS A 65 18.05 -13.08 -2.11
CA HIS A 65 19.36 -13.66 -1.75
C HIS A 65 20.53 -12.89 -2.39
N THR A 66 20.36 -12.38 -3.61
CA THR A 66 21.38 -11.57 -4.29
C THR A 66 21.61 -10.24 -3.58
N LEU A 67 20.57 -9.56 -3.10
CA LEU A 67 20.70 -8.37 -2.26
C LEU A 67 21.34 -8.67 -0.91
N ALA A 68 20.91 -9.72 -0.22
CA ALA A 68 21.40 -10.09 1.10
C ALA A 68 22.90 -10.45 1.08
N SER A 69 23.34 -11.20 0.07
CA SER A 69 24.74 -11.60 -0.11
C SER A 69 25.65 -10.45 -0.57
N ASN A 70 25.12 -9.53 -1.39
CA ASN A 70 25.88 -8.40 -1.96
C ASN A 70 25.78 -7.11 -1.13
N GLY A 71 25.46 -7.20 0.16
CA GLY A 71 25.66 -6.08 1.09
C GLY A 71 24.54 -5.05 1.15
N ALA A 72 23.30 -5.38 0.77
CA ALA A 72 22.13 -4.51 0.97
C ALA A 72 22.01 -4.00 2.42
N ASN A 73 22.42 -4.81 3.40
CA ASN A 73 22.42 -4.40 4.81
C ASN A 73 23.35 -3.21 5.13
N SER A 74 24.33 -2.89 4.26
CA SER A 74 25.20 -1.72 4.40
C SER A 74 24.48 -0.38 4.14
N ILE A 75 23.33 -0.41 3.44
CA ILE A 75 22.45 0.76 3.28
C ILE A 75 21.81 1.09 4.63
N TRP A 76 21.27 0.06 5.30
CA TRP A 76 20.52 0.17 6.55
C TRP A 76 21.38 0.26 7.81
N GLU A 77 22.67 -0.06 7.73
CA GLU A 77 23.62 -0.04 8.86
C GLU A 77 24.86 0.85 8.58
N HIS A 78 24.79 1.77 7.61
CA HIS A 78 25.95 2.57 7.17
C HIS A 78 26.75 3.19 8.33
N SER A 79 26.09 3.92 9.24
CA SER A 79 26.77 4.54 10.41
C SER A 79 27.28 3.55 11.46
N LEU A 80 26.87 2.28 11.42
CA LEU A 80 27.40 1.22 12.29
C LEU A 80 28.63 0.54 11.67
N LEU A 81 28.84 0.72 10.37
CA LEU A 81 29.98 0.20 9.62
C LEU A 81 31.09 1.24 9.42
N ASP A 82 30.77 2.54 9.47
CA ASP A 82 31.72 3.64 9.40
C ASP A 82 32.57 3.76 10.68
N PRO A 83 33.89 3.50 10.64
CA PRO A 83 34.76 3.56 11.82
C PRO A 83 34.75 4.90 12.56
N ALA A 84 34.40 6.02 11.90
CA ALA A 84 34.27 7.33 12.54
C ALA A 84 33.03 7.45 13.43
N GLN A 85 32.00 6.63 13.20
CA GLN A 85 30.69 6.70 13.86
C GLN A 85 30.49 5.63 14.94
N VAL A 86 31.26 4.52 14.92
CA VAL A 86 31.14 3.39 15.88
C VAL A 86 31.29 3.83 17.35
N GLN A 87 31.99 4.94 17.62
CA GLN A 87 32.19 5.45 18.99
C GLN A 87 30.91 6.01 19.64
N SER A 88 29.82 6.20 18.89
CA SER A 88 28.56 6.81 19.34
C SER A 88 27.72 5.98 20.34
N GLY A 89 28.24 4.85 20.83
CA GLY A 89 27.55 3.94 21.76
C GLY A 89 26.43 3.10 21.13
N ARG A 90 26.02 3.42 19.90
CA ARG A 90 25.04 2.67 19.11
C ARG A 90 25.60 1.29 18.76
N ARG A 91 24.90 0.23 19.15
CA ARG A 91 25.31 -1.16 18.90
C ARG A 91 24.18 -1.93 18.23
N LYS A 92 24.57 -2.86 17.36
CA LYS A 92 23.69 -3.87 16.79
C LYS A 92 23.28 -4.87 17.88
N ALA A 93 22.06 -5.39 17.80
CA ALA A 93 21.62 -6.45 18.69
C ALA A 93 22.42 -7.75 18.45
N ASN A 94 22.53 -8.57 19.50
CA ASN A 94 23.17 -9.88 19.49
C ASN A 94 22.13 -11.00 19.38
N PRO A 95 22.52 -12.23 19.00
CA PRO A 95 21.57 -13.34 18.91
C PRO A 95 20.86 -13.64 20.23
N GLN A 96 21.53 -13.44 21.37
CA GLN A 96 21.03 -13.72 22.72
C GLN A 96 20.26 -12.55 23.37
N ASP A 97 20.22 -11.37 22.73
CA ASP A 97 19.50 -10.23 23.30
C ASP A 97 17.99 -10.48 23.31
N LYS A 98 17.29 -9.98 24.33
CA LYS A 98 15.83 -10.13 24.42
C LYS A 98 15.13 -9.43 23.25
N VAL A 99 14.06 -10.06 22.71
CA VAL A 99 13.19 -9.47 21.68
C VAL A 99 12.74 -8.06 22.08
N HIS A 100 12.24 -7.92 23.31
CA HIS A 100 11.89 -6.64 23.91
C HIS A 100 12.74 -6.35 25.17
N PRO A 101 13.23 -5.11 25.34
CA PRO A 101 13.16 -4.00 24.38
C PRO A 101 14.18 -4.14 23.23
N ILE A 102 15.34 -4.75 23.48
CA ILE A 102 16.61 -4.57 22.75
C ILE A 102 16.50 -4.76 21.24
N LYS A 103 16.15 -5.98 20.76
CA LYS A 103 16.03 -6.26 19.32
C LYS A 103 14.96 -5.36 18.69
N SER A 104 13.84 -5.15 19.38
CA SER A 104 12.72 -4.37 18.86
C SER A 104 12.99 -2.87 18.74
N GLU A 105 13.80 -2.29 19.62
CA GLU A 105 14.26 -0.90 19.52
C GLU A 105 15.28 -0.75 18.39
N PHE A 106 16.23 -1.68 18.28
CA PHE A 106 17.20 -1.68 17.18
C PHE A 106 16.52 -1.77 15.81
N ILE A 107 15.56 -2.68 15.64
CA ILE A 107 14.82 -2.89 14.38
C ILE A 107 14.00 -1.65 14.01
N ARG A 108 13.31 -1.01 14.97
CA ARG A 108 12.60 0.25 14.73
C ARG A 108 13.56 1.38 14.38
N ALA A 109 14.69 1.50 15.09
CA ALA A 109 15.72 2.47 14.75
C ALA A 109 16.24 2.28 13.33
N LYS A 110 16.51 1.03 12.92
CA LYS A 110 17.05 0.67 11.63
C LYS A 110 16.11 0.93 10.45
N TYR A 111 14.85 0.50 10.54
CA TYR A 111 13.93 0.49 9.39
C TYR A 111 12.78 1.49 9.45
N GLN A 112 12.34 1.90 10.65
CA GLN A 112 11.25 2.87 10.82
C GLN A 112 11.79 4.30 11.00
N MET A 113 12.84 4.46 11.80
CA MET A 113 13.48 5.77 12.02
C MET A 113 14.66 6.04 11.08
N LEU A 114 15.09 5.03 10.30
CA LEU A 114 16.25 5.07 9.40
C LEU A 114 17.54 5.61 10.08
N ALA A 115 17.70 5.36 11.38
CA ALA A 115 18.67 6.04 12.25
C ALA A 115 20.15 5.77 11.93
N PHE A 116 20.43 4.85 11.00
CA PHE A 116 21.78 4.43 10.64
C PHE A 116 22.13 4.58 9.15
N VAL A 117 21.22 5.09 8.31
CA VAL A 117 21.48 5.28 6.87
C VAL A 117 22.47 6.43 6.62
N HIS A 118 23.11 6.47 5.45
CA HIS A 118 24.04 7.55 5.10
C HIS A 118 23.34 8.91 4.91
N LYS A 119 22.18 8.90 4.26
CA LYS A 119 21.30 10.06 4.02
C LYS A 119 19.86 9.59 4.15
N LEU A 120 19.02 10.40 4.80
CA LEU A 120 17.58 10.17 4.82
C LEU A 120 17.00 10.33 3.39
N PRO A 121 15.83 9.73 3.10
CA PRO A 121 15.10 10.00 1.87
C PRO A 121 14.86 11.50 1.69
N CYS A 122 14.79 11.96 0.44
CA CYS A 122 14.29 13.31 0.15
C CYS A 122 12.86 13.47 0.68
N ARG A 123 12.50 14.67 1.13
CA ARG A 123 11.12 15.02 1.49
C ARG A 123 10.31 15.21 0.21
N ASP A 124 9.00 14.98 0.29
CA ASP A 124 8.08 15.12 -0.86
C ASP A 124 8.16 16.50 -1.53
N ASP A 125 8.44 17.56 -0.75
CA ASP A 125 8.63 18.93 -1.22
C ASP A 125 9.90 19.13 -2.10
N ASP A 126 10.91 18.26 -1.97
CA ASP A 126 12.15 18.31 -2.76
C ASP A 126 11.98 17.56 -4.10
N GLY A 127 11.03 18.05 -4.88
CA GLY A 127 10.71 17.52 -6.22
C GLY A 127 11.84 17.66 -7.23
N VAL A 128 12.94 18.34 -6.92
CA VAL A 128 14.16 18.39 -7.76
C VAL A 128 15.01 17.17 -7.47
N THR A 129 15.41 16.96 -6.21
CA THR A 129 16.22 15.80 -5.81
C THR A 129 15.52 14.48 -6.13
N ALA A 130 14.21 14.37 -5.90
CA ALA A 130 13.44 13.17 -6.22
C ALA A 130 13.47 12.83 -7.73
N LYS A 131 13.35 13.84 -8.60
CA LYS A 131 13.44 13.65 -10.07
C LYS A 131 14.84 13.23 -10.50
N ASP A 132 15.89 13.82 -9.95
CA ASP A 132 17.26 13.50 -10.35
C ASP A 132 17.72 12.13 -9.84
N LEU A 133 17.29 11.70 -8.65
CA LEU A 133 17.44 10.31 -8.18
C LEU A 133 16.67 9.32 -9.09
N SER A 134 15.49 9.70 -9.55
CA SER A 134 14.67 8.85 -10.42
C SER A 134 15.22 8.73 -11.85
N LYS A 135 15.83 9.79 -12.40
CA LYS A 135 16.61 9.71 -13.66
C LYS A 135 17.84 8.79 -13.52
N GLN A 136 18.52 8.83 -12.37
CA GLN A 136 19.63 7.91 -12.08
C GLN A 136 19.14 6.47 -12.02
N LEU A 137 18.00 6.20 -11.36
CA LEU A 137 17.38 4.87 -11.31
C LEU A 137 17.02 4.36 -12.71
N HIS A 138 16.39 5.19 -13.54
CA HIS A 138 16.06 4.87 -14.93
C HIS A 138 17.28 4.42 -15.74
N SER A 139 18.46 4.99 -15.46
CA SER A 139 19.72 4.63 -16.11
C SER A 139 20.41 3.39 -15.50
N SER A 140 20.35 3.22 -14.18
CA SER A 140 21.11 2.17 -13.46
C SER A 140 20.57 0.76 -13.69
N VAL A 141 19.25 0.64 -13.84
CA VAL A 141 18.52 -0.65 -14.00
C VAL A 141 18.84 -1.40 -15.30
N ARG A 142 19.57 -0.77 -16.23
CA ARG A 142 20.17 -1.44 -17.40
C ARG A 142 21.31 -2.41 -17.02
N THR A 143 21.82 -2.34 -15.79
CA THR A 143 22.91 -3.19 -15.27
C THR A 143 22.41 -4.08 -14.13
N GLY A 144 23.08 -5.20 -13.87
CA GLY A 144 22.69 -6.14 -12.80
C GLY A 144 23.01 -5.69 -11.36
N ASN A 145 23.39 -4.42 -11.13
CA ASN A 145 23.73 -3.94 -9.79
C ASN A 145 22.45 -3.56 -9.00
N LEU A 146 21.89 -4.56 -8.30
CA LEU A 146 20.72 -4.40 -7.43
C LEU A 146 20.99 -3.46 -6.24
N GLU A 147 22.20 -3.47 -5.67
CA GLU A 147 22.53 -2.64 -4.50
C GLU A 147 22.45 -1.14 -4.84
N THR A 148 22.93 -0.74 -6.02
CA THR A 148 22.82 0.65 -6.50
C THR A 148 21.37 1.07 -6.67
N CYS A 149 20.52 0.20 -7.23
CA CYS A 149 19.11 0.51 -7.46
C CYS A 149 18.33 0.56 -6.13
N LEU A 150 18.58 -0.38 -5.21
CA LEU A 150 18.02 -0.36 -3.85
C LEU A 150 18.45 0.91 -3.08
N ARG A 151 19.70 1.35 -3.24
CA ARG A 151 20.22 2.58 -2.62
C ARG A 151 19.52 3.82 -3.17
N LEU A 152 19.28 3.91 -4.48
CA LEU A 152 18.52 5.01 -5.09
C LEU A 152 17.05 5.02 -4.61
N LEU A 153 16.39 3.86 -4.59
CA LEU A 153 15.04 3.70 -4.05
C LEU A 153 14.98 4.13 -2.57
N SER A 154 15.97 3.75 -1.74
CA SER A 154 16.04 4.17 -0.33
C SER A 154 16.27 5.67 -0.11
N LEU A 155 16.64 6.42 -1.14
CA LEU A 155 16.81 7.88 -1.10
C LEU A 155 15.58 8.64 -1.62
N GLY A 156 14.56 7.93 -2.11
CA GLY A 156 13.34 8.52 -2.68
C GLY A 156 13.27 8.53 -4.21
N ALA A 157 14.08 7.72 -4.91
CA ALA A 157 13.84 7.48 -6.34
C ALA A 157 12.50 6.74 -6.55
N GLN A 158 11.68 7.20 -7.50
CA GLN A 158 10.36 6.63 -7.78
C GLN A 158 10.47 5.48 -8.80
N ALA A 159 10.00 4.28 -8.45
CA ALA A 159 10.08 3.11 -9.33
C ALA A 159 9.20 3.26 -10.59
N ASN A 160 8.09 4.00 -10.50
CA ASN A 160 7.19 4.35 -11.60
C ASN A 160 7.59 5.61 -12.39
N PHE A 161 8.74 6.22 -12.12
CA PHE A 161 9.12 7.50 -12.74
C PHE A 161 9.05 7.49 -14.27
N PHE A 162 8.16 8.30 -14.84
CA PHE A 162 8.06 8.45 -16.29
C PHE A 162 9.08 9.49 -16.77
N HIS A 163 10.14 9.05 -17.46
CA HIS A 163 11.21 9.94 -17.88
C HIS A 163 10.76 10.85 -19.04
N PRO A 164 10.69 12.18 -18.88
CA PRO A 164 10.06 13.06 -19.86
C PRO A 164 10.74 13.01 -21.25
N GLU A 165 12.07 13.03 -21.30
CA GLU A 165 12.82 12.96 -22.57
C GLU A 165 12.91 11.57 -23.21
N LYS A 166 12.69 10.48 -22.44
CA LYS A 166 12.82 9.10 -22.93
C LYS A 166 11.47 8.40 -23.09
N GLY A 167 10.39 9.03 -22.65
CA GLY A 167 9.02 8.53 -22.74
C GLY A 167 8.78 7.16 -22.10
N THR A 168 9.59 6.76 -21.11
CA THR A 168 9.66 5.38 -20.57
C THR A 168 9.90 5.38 -19.06
N THR A 169 9.48 4.32 -18.38
CA THR A 169 9.77 4.08 -16.95
C THR A 169 11.01 3.21 -16.74
N PRO A 170 11.63 3.14 -15.54
CA PRO A 170 12.72 2.21 -15.24
C PRO A 170 12.39 0.75 -15.59
N LEU A 171 11.14 0.32 -15.43
CA LEU A 171 10.73 -1.06 -15.72
C LEU A 171 10.80 -1.38 -17.23
N HIS A 172 10.51 -0.41 -18.11
CA HIS A 172 10.72 -0.56 -19.55
C HIS A 172 12.19 -0.80 -19.89
N VAL A 173 13.11 -0.08 -19.22
CA VAL A 173 14.56 -0.22 -19.43
C VAL A 173 15.05 -1.58 -18.93
N ALA A 174 14.62 -2.00 -17.73
CA ALA A 174 14.95 -3.30 -17.16
C ALA A 174 14.43 -4.46 -18.03
N ALA A 175 13.18 -4.38 -18.49
CA ALA A 175 12.54 -5.37 -19.35
C ALA A 175 13.22 -5.49 -20.72
N LYS A 176 13.52 -4.37 -21.38
CA LYS A 176 14.26 -4.33 -22.65
C LYS A 176 15.69 -4.89 -22.53
N ALA A 177 16.31 -4.76 -21.36
CA ALA A 177 17.68 -5.22 -21.09
C ALA A 177 17.75 -6.64 -20.49
N GLY A 178 16.63 -7.34 -20.34
CA GLY A 178 16.58 -8.69 -19.75
C GLY A 178 16.99 -8.75 -18.28
N GLN A 179 16.92 -7.61 -17.56
CA GLN A 179 17.38 -7.50 -16.17
C GLN A 179 16.30 -8.00 -15.19
N THR A 180 16.03 -9.31 -15.21
CA THR A 180 14.94 -9.95 -14.46
C THR A 180 14.94 -9.58 -12.97
N LEU A 181 16.10 -9.58 -12.30
CA LEU A 181 16.17 -9.25 -10.88
C LEU A 181 15.95 -7.74 -10.61
N GLN A 182 16.29 -6.86 -11.57
CA GLN A 182 15.96 -5.43 -11.46
C GLN A 182 14.46 -5.21 -11.63
N ALA A 183 13.82 -5.95 -12.54
CA ALA A 183 12.37 -5.91 -12.71
C ALA A 183 11.63 -6.35 -11.44
N GLU A 184 12.07 -7.43 -10.77
CA GLU A 184 11.52 -7.85 -9.46
C GLU A 184 11.69 -6.76 -8.40
N LEU A 185 12.89 -6.17 -8.27
CA LEU A 185 13.15 -5.10 -7.30
C LEU A 185 12.29 -3.87 -7.56
N LEU A 186 12.15 -3.45 -8.83
CA LEU A 186 11.31 -2.32 -9.23
C LEU A 186 9.84 -2.60 -8.94
N VAL A 187 9.33 -3.80 -9.26
CA VAL A 187 7.94 -4.20 -8.98
C VAL A 187 7.68 -4.16 -7.46
N VAL A 188 8.58 -4.70 -6.63
CA VAL A 188 8.48 -4.63 -5.15
C VAL A 188 8.41 -3.20 -4.61
N TYR A 189 8.89 -2.21 -5.36
CA TYR A 189 8.85 -0.78 -5.05
C TYR A 189 7.78 -0.01 -5.88
N GLY A 190 6.84 -0.71 -6.52
CA GLY A 190 5.64 -0.12 -7.12
C GLY A 190 5.60 -0.07 -8.64
N ALA A 191 6.68 -0.48 -9.32
CA ALA A 191 6.75 -0.35 -10.77
C ALA A 191 5.68 -1.18 -11.49
N ASP A 192 4.88 -0.50 -12.31
CA ASP A 192 3.73 -1.07 -13.02
C ASP A 192 4.12 -1.83 -14.31
N PRO A 193 3.91 -3.16 -14.38
CA PRO A 193 4.11 -3.92 -15.63
C PRO A 193 3.09 -3.58 -16.72
N GLY A 194 1.96 -2.94 -16.37
CA GLY A 194 0.88 -2.53 -17.27
C GLY A 194 1.00 -1.09 -17.80
N SER A 195 1.90 -0.27 -17.24
CA SER A 195 2.01 1.14 -17.61
C SER A 195 2.63 1.29 -19.00
N PRO A 196 1.99 2.04 -19.94
CA PRO A 196 2.52 2.24 -21.27
C PRO A 196 3.62 3.31 -21.32
N ASP A 197 4.52 3.16 -22.29
CA ASP A 197 5.46 4.19 -22.74
C ASP A 197 4.77 5.22 -23.67
N VAL A 198 5.53 6.23 -24.13
CA VAL A 198 5.06 7.24 -25.09
C VAL A 198 4.59 6.66 -26.43
N ASN A 199 4.97 5.42 -26.76
CA ASN A 199 4.57 4.69 -27.96
C ASN A 199 3.41 3.69 -27.70
N GLY A 200 2.82 3.70 -26.50
CA GLY A 200 1.75 2.77 -26.09
C GLY A 200 2.20 1.33 -25.83
N ARG A 201 3.51 1.07 -25.69
CA ARG A 201 4.10 -0.24 -25.39
C ARG A 201 4.29 -0.40 -23.88
N THR A 202 4.04 -1.60 -23.36
CA THR A 202 4.30 -1.93 -21.94
C THR A 202 5.72 -2.50 -21.73
N PRO A 203 6.23 -2.58 -20.49
CA PRO A 203 7.44 -3.35 -20.18
C PRO A 203 7.36 -4.82 -20.66
N ILE A 204 6.18 -5.43 -20.58
CA ILE A 204 5.93 -6.79 -21.07
C ILE A 204 6.19 -6.89 -22.59
N ASP A 205 5.76 -5.89 -23.35
CA ASP A 205 6.01 -5.84 -24.81
C ASP A 205 7.50 -5.68 -25.12
N TYR A 206 8.24 -4.88 -24.35
CA TYR A 206 9.68 -4.75 -24.49
C TYR A 206 10.43 -6.05 -24.17
N ALA A 207 10.05 -6.77 -23.11
CA ALA A 207 10.61 -8.08 -22.80
C ALA A 207 10.36 -9.09 -23.94
N ARG A 208 9.13 -9.15 -24.47
CA ARG A 208 8.79 -10.01 -25.62
C ARG A 208 9.57 -9.65 -26.89
N GLN A 209 9.67 -8.36 -27.22
CA GLN A 209 10.40 -7.88 -28.41
C GLN A 209 11.90 -8.12 -28.34
N ALA A 210 12.48 -8.15 -27.13
CA ALA A 210 13.89 -8.48 -26.89
C ALA A 210 14.17 -9.99 -26.74
N GLY A 211 13.14 -10.85 -26.83
CA GLY A 211 13.28 -12.31 -26.68
C GLY A 211 13.34 -12.81 -25.22
N HIS A 212 13.09 -11.94 -24.24
CA HIS A 212 13.11 -12.28 -22.81
C HIS A 212 11.76 -12.86 -22.36
N HIS A 213 11.40 -14.03 -22.91
CA HIS A 213 10.07 -14.62 -22.72
C HIS A 213 9.74 -14.97 -21.26
N GLU A 214 10.68 -15.54 -20.50
CA GLU A 214 10.50 -15.83 -19.07
C GLU A 214 10.21 -14.56 -18.25
N LEU A 215 10.92 -13.47 -18.56
CA LEU A 215 10.68 -12.17 -17.94
C LEU A 215 9.32 -11.59 -18.34
N ALA A 216 8.89 -11.78 -19.60
CA ALA A 216 7.57 -11.35 -20.04
C ALA A 216 6.43 -12.12 -19.35
N GLU A 217 6.56 -13.44 -19.18
CA GLU A 217 5.59 -14.25 -18.42
C GLU A 217 5.57 -13.81 -16.94
N ARG A 218 6.74 -13.67 -16.32
CA ARG A 218 6.86 -13.19 -14.93
C ARG A 218 6.30 -11.78 -14.71
N LEU A 219 6.46 -10.87 -15.68
CA LEU A 219 5.87 -9.53 -15.61
C LEU A 219 4.34 -9.55 -15.72
N VAL A 220 3.76 -10.50 -16.46
CA VAL A 220 2.29 -10.71 -16.45
C VAL A 220 1.84 -11.16 -15.06
N GLU A 221 2.50 -12.14 -14.44
CA GLU A 221 2.18 -12.54 -13.05
C GLU A 221 2.27 -11.36 -12.08
N CYS A 222 3.30 -10.51 -12.19
CA CYS A 222 3.44 -9.29 -11.39
C CYS A 222 2.26 -8.33 -11.56
N GLN A 223 1.68 -8.26 -12.76
CA GLN A 223 0.55 -7.37 -13.09
C GLN A 223 -0.78 -7.84 -12.47
N TYR A 224 -0.91 -9.14 -12.17
CA TYR A 224 -2.12 -9.74 -11.61
C TYR A 224 -1.96 -10.24 -10.16
N GLU A 225 -0.79 -10.07 -9.55
CA GLU A 225 -0.46 -10.59 -8.20
C GLU A 225 -1.49 -10.20 -7.12
N LEU A 226 -2.18 -9.05 -7.24
CA LEU A 226 -3.29 -8.70 -6.34
C LEU A 226 -4.40 -9.76 -6.40
N THR A 227 -5.02 -9.88 -7.58
CA THR A 227 -6.19 -10.71 -7.84
C THR A 227 -5.84 -12.20 -7.79
N ASP A 228 -4.63 -12.56 -8.19
CA ASP A 228 -4.09 -13.90 -8.07
C ASP A 228 -3.96 -14.36 -6.62
N ARG A 229 -3.45 -13.50 -5.74
CA ARG A 229 -3.33 -13.83 -4.31
C ARG A 229 -4.69 -13.89 -3.63
N LEU A 230 -5.59 -12.97 -3.97
CA LEU A 230 -6.98 -12.99 -3.49
C LEU A 230 -7.72 -14.28 -3.93
N ALA A 231 -7.55 -14.72 -5.18
CA ALA A 231 -8.13 -15.98 -5.66
C ALA A 231 -7.48 -17.20 -4.99
N PHE A 232 -6.14 -17.23 -4.92
CA PHE A 232 -5.38 -18.30 -4.29
C PHE A 232 -5.76 -18.50 -2.82
N TYR A 233 -5.96 -17.41 -2.07
CA TYR A 233 -6.39 -17.45 -0.67
C TYR A 233 -7.73 -18.18 -0.45
N LEU A 234 -8.65 -18.13 -1.42
CA LEU A 234 -9.95 -18.80 -1.32
C LEU A 234 -9.98 -20.21 -1.93
N CYS A 235 -9.25 -20.46 -3.03
CA CYS A 235 -9.39 -21.72 -3.78
C CYS A 235 -8.08 -22.45 -4.09
N GLY A 236 -6.96 -22.03 -3.50
CA GLY A 236 -5.65 -22.68 -3.63
C GLY A 236 -5.07 -22.70 -5.05
N ARG A 237 -5.62 -21.88 -5.96
CA ARG A 237 -5.29 -21.87 -7.39
C ARG A 237 -5.16 -20.44 -7.91
N LYS A 238 -4.17 -20.21 -8.77
CA LYS A 238 -4.01 -18.98 -9.55
C LYS A 238 -4.53 -19.19 -10.99
N PRO A 239 -4.93 -18.12 -11.71
CA PRO A 239 -5.31 -18.22 -13.12
C PRO A 239 -4.11 -18.66 -13.99
N ASP A 240 -4.37 -19.47 -15.01
CA ASP A 240 -3.40 -19.61 -16.10
C ASP A 240 -3.53 -18.39 -17.03
N HIS A 241 -2.60 -17.45 -16.92
CA HIS A 241 -2.59 -16.22 -17.69
C HIS A 241 -2.48 -16.41 -19.22
N LYS A 242 -2.25 -17.63 -19.72
CA LYS A 242 -2.34 -17.96 -21.16
C LYS A 242 -3.79 -18.14 -21.61
N ASN A 243 -4.67 -18.55 -20.69
CA ASN A 243 -6.09 -18.85 -20.91
C ASN A 243 -7.03 -17.82 -20.24
N GLY A 244 -6.55 -17.02 -19.28
CA GLY A 244 -7.29 -15.90 -18.71
C GLY A 244 -6.69 -15.40 -17.39
N HIS A 245 -7.03 -14.16 -17.01
CA HIS A 245 -6.38 -13.48 -15.88
C HIS A 245 -7.20 -13.47 -14.57
N TYR A 246 -8.35 -14.15 -14.51
CA TYR A 246 -9.22 -14.15 -13.33
C TYR A 246 -9.84 -15.51 -13.05
N ILE A 247 -9.73 -15.93 -11.79
CA ILE A 247 -10.59 -16.95 -11.18
C ILE A 247 -11.57 -16.23 -10.24
N ILE A 248 -12.86 -16.51 -10.39
CA ILE A 248 -13.91 -16.04 -9.49
C ILE A 248 -14.45 -17.25 -8.72
N PRO A 249 -14.11 -17.42 -7.43
CA PRO A 249 -14.64 -18.53 -6.62
C PRO A 249 -16.16 -18.44 -6.46
N GLN A 250 -16.81 -19.60 -6.37
CA GLN A 250 -18.22 -19.71 -5.99
C GLN A 250 -18.33 -20.16 -4.52
N MET A 251 -19.26 -19.57 -3.78
CA MET A 251 -19.60 -20.04 -2.42
C MET A 251 -20.48 -21.28 -2.53
N ALA A 252 -20.19 -22.32 -1.75
CA ALA A 252 -21.00 -23.55 -1.71
C ALA A 252 -22.44 -23.28 -1.23
N ASP A 253 -22.60 -22.33 -0.30
CA ASP A 253 -23.91 -21.83 0.13
C ASP A 253 -24.39 -20.71 -0.82
N SER A 254 -24.99 -21.06 -1.95
CA SER A 254 -25.69 -20.12 -2.84
C SER A 254 -27.03 -19.61 -2.29
N LEU A 255 -27.32 -19.89 -1.01
CA LEU A 255 -28.46 -19.36 -0.25
C LEU A 255 -28.53 -17.84 -0.38
N ASP A 256 -29.72 -17.35 -0.73
CA ASP A 256 -30.02 -15.99 -1.19
C ASP A 256 -29.02 -14.92 -0.71
N LEU A 257 -28.40 -14.22 -1.67
CA LEU A 257 -27.63 -13.02 -1.41
C LEU A 257 -28.51 -12.07 -0.60
N SER A 258 -28.23 -11.98 0.70
CA SER A 258 -28.92 -11.08 1.63
C SER A 258 -29.02 -9.68 1.02
N GLU A 259 -30.13 -8.98 1.24
CA GLU A 259 -30.28 -7.59 0.78
C GLU A 259 -29.13 -6.70 1.28
N LEU A 260 -28.54 -7.03 2.44
CA LEU A 260 -27.32 -6.40 2.94
C LEU A 260 -26.09 -6.67 2.04
N ALA A 261 -25.91 -7.90 1.55
CA ALA A 261 -24.84 -8.26 0.62
C ALA A 261 -25.04 -7.60 -0.75
N LYS A 262 -26.27 -7.59 -1.29
CA LYS A 262 -26.61 -6.86 -2.52
C LYS A 262 -26.33 -5.36 -2.37
N ALA A 263 -26.70 -4.76 -1.24
CA ALA A 263 -26.43 -3.35 -0.94
C ALA A 263 -24.93 -3.05 -0.77
N ALA A 264 -24.17 -3.94 -0.11
CA ALA A 264 -22.72 -3.83 0.01
C ALA A 264 -22.04 -3.89 -1.37
N LYS A 265 -22.44 -4.82 -2.24
CA LYS A 265 -21.95 -4.93 -3.61
C LYS A 265 -22.23 -3.68 -4.44
N LYS A 266 -23.44 -3.11 -4.35
CA LYS A 266 -23.77 -1.83 -4.99
C LYS A 266 -22.87 -0.69 -4.51
N LYS A 267 -22.55 -0.62 -3.21
CA LYS A 267 -21.61 0.37 -2.65
C LYS A 267 -20.17 0.17 -3.14
N LEU A 268 -19.70 -1.07 -3.27
CA LEU A 268 -18.40 -1.39 -3.86
C LEU A 268 -18.34 -0.95 -5.33
N GLN A 269 -19.40 -1.23 -6.09
CA GLN A 269 -19.51 -0.87 -7.51
C GLN A 269 -19.54 0.64 -7.77
N ALA A 270 -20.07 1.41 -6.82
CA ALA A 270 -20.12 2.87 -6.88
C ALA A 270 -18.77 3.56 -6.60
N LEU A 271 -17.73 2.84 -6.17
CA LEU A 271 -16.39 3.41 -6.00
C LEU A 271 -15.77 3.77 -7.36
N SER A 272 -15.02 4.87 -7.41
CA SER A 272 -14.10 5.15 -8.53
C SER A 272 -12.99 4.09 -8.59
N ASN A 273 -12.33 3.94 -9.75
CA ASN A 273 -11.26 2.94 -9.91
C ASN A 273 -10.17 3.11 -8.85
N ARG A 274 -9.68 4.34 -8.64
CA ARG A 274 -8.74 4.68 -7.57
C ARG A 274 -9.21 4.21 -6.18
N LEU A 275 -10.44 4.54 -5.77
CA LEU A 275 -10.93 4.13 -4.44
C LEU A 275 -11.16 2.62 -4.32
N PHE A 276 -11.49 1.95 -5.43
CA PHE A 276 -11.58 0.50 -5.51
C PHE A 276 -10.21 -0.18 -5.40
N GLU A 277 -9.19 0.33 -6.10
CA GLU A 277 -7.79 -0.15 -6.03
C GLU A 277 -7.22 0.00 -4.61
N GLU A 278 -7.45 1.14 -3.97
CA GLU A 278 -7.00 1.40 -2.58
C GLU A 278 -7.66 0.43 -1.58
N LEU A 279 -8.95 0.11 -1.77
CA LEU A 279 -9.65 -0.92 -0.98
C LEU A 279 -9.14 -2.34 -1.29
N ALA A 280 -8.85 -2.65 -2.56
CA ALA A 280 -8.31 -3.93 -2.97
C ALA A 280 -6.91 -4.17 -2.39
N MET A 281 -6.06 -3.14 -2.31
CA MET A 281 -4.78 -3.18 -1.60
C MET A 281 -4.95 -3.36 -0.08
N ASP A 282 -5.93 -2.68 0.52
CA ASP A 282 -6.23 -2.85 1.96
C ASP A 282 -6.69 -4.30 2.28
N VAL A 283 -7.43 -4.96 1.38
CA VAL A 283 -7.84 -6.37 1.50
C VAL A 283 -6.70 -7.35 1.17
N TYR A 284 -5.85 -7.03 0.19
CA TYR A 284 -4.62 -7.78 -0.10
C TYR A 284 -3.69 -7.83 1.12
N ASP A 285 -3.53 -6.70 1.81
CA ASP A 285 -2.73 -6.62 3.04
C ASP A 285 -3.29 -7.51 4.16
N GLU A 286 -4.61 -7.58 4.32
CA GLU A 286 -5.24 -8.47 5.31
C GLU A 286 -5.11 -9.95 4.92
N VAL A 287 -5.14 -10.29 3.63
CA VAL A 287 -4.78 -11.64 3.16
C VAL A 287 -3.33 -11.96 3.49
N ASP A 288 -2.38 -11.07 3.20
CA ASP A 288 -0.97 -11.23 3.54
C ASP A 288 -0.76 -11.41 5.06
N ARG A 289 -1.49 -10.66 5.89
CA ARG A 289 -1.47 -10.80 7.36
C ARG A 289 -1.99 -12.18 7.79
N ARG A 290 -3.15 -12.61 7.28
CA ARG A 290 -3.76 -13.91 7.62
C ARG A 290 -2.90 -15.10 7.17
N GLU A 291 -2.27 -15.02 6.00
CA GLU A 291 -1.31 -16.04 5.53
C GLU A 291 -0.05 -16.08 6.39
N ASN A 292 0.55 -14.92 6.69
CA ASN A 292 1.73 -14.83 7.55
C ASN A 292 1.43 -15.30 8.99
N ASP A 293 0.23 -15.05 9.52
CA ASP A 293 -0.24 -15.59 10.81
C ASP A 293 -0.32 -17.13 10.78
N ALA A 294 -0.87 -17.72 9.73
CA ALA A 294 -0.97 -19.17 9.57
C ALA A 294 0.42 -19.83 9.48
N VAL A 295 1.35 -19.23 8.72
CA VAL A 295 2.75 -19.69 8.65
C VAL A 295 3.43 -19.55 10.02
N TRP A 296 3.24 -18.42 10.71
CA TRP A 296 3.81 -18.20 12.05
C TRP A 296 3.35 -19.27 13.06
N LEU A 297 2.05 -19.57 13.09
CA LEU A 297 1.50 -20.63 13.95
C LEU A 297 2.02 -22.03 13.59
N ALA A 298 2.35 -22.28 12.32
CA ALA A 298 2.89 -23.55 11.85
C ALA A 298 4.41 -23.73 12.09
N THR A 299 5.17 -22.64 12.21
CA THR A 299 6.64 -22.70 12.35
C THR A 299 7.17 -22.40 13.75
N GLN A 300 6.42 -21.67 14.59
CA GLN A 300 6.88 -21.35 15.93
C GLN A 300 6.65 -22.49 16.93
N ASN A 301 7.60 -22.64 17.85
CA ASN A 301 7.45 -23.53 18.99
C ASN A 301 6.34 -23.04 19.95
N HIS A 302 5.62 -23.97 20.57
CA HIS A 302 4.54 -23.69 21.52
C HIS A 302 4.97 -22.75 22.67
N SER A 303 6.24 -22.78 23.08
CA SER A 303 6.77 -21.85 24.08
C SER A 303 6.70 -20.38 23.61
N THR A 304 7.17 -20.10 22.39
CA THR A 304 7.12 -18.77 21.75
C THR A 304 5.67 -18.29 21.63
N LEU A 305 4.76 -19.16 21.14
CA LEU A 305 3.35 -18.82 20.94
C LEU A 305 2.58 -18.48 22.22
N VAL A 306 2.98 -19.04 23.37
CA VAL A 306 2.35 -18.76 24.67
C VAL A 306 3.01 -17.57 25.40
N THR A 307 4.31 -17.36 25.21
CA THR A 307 5.07 -16.34 25.96
C THR A 307 5.12 -14.98 25.27
N GLU A 308 5.07 -14.93 23.96
CA GLU A 308 5.24 -13.69 23.21
C GLU A 308 3.93 -12.90 23.01
N ARG A 309 3.97 -11.61 23.29
CA ARG A 309 2.95 -10.63 22.86
C ARG A 309 3.05 -10.27 21.37
N SER A 310 3.74 -11.09 20.57
CA SER A 310 4.05 -10.88 19.15
C SER A 310 2.86 -11.12 18.19
N ALA A 311 1.66 -11.31 18.71
CA ALA A 311 0.46 -11.36 17.88
C ALA A 311 0.19 -9.99 17.24
N VAL A 312 -0.04 -9.98 15.93
CA VAL A 312 -0.43 -8.79 15.16
C VAL A 312 -1.89 -8.97 14.75
N PRO A 313 -2.86 -8.74 15.67
CA PRO A 313 -4.25 -9.17 15.51
C PRO A 313 -5.01 -8.43 14.39
N PHE A 314 -4.46 -7.32 13.91
CA PHE A 314 -4.97 -6.51 12.82
C PHE A 314 -3.81 -5.79 12.13
N LEU A 315 -4.06 -5.20 10.95
CA LEU A 315 -3.04 -4.49 10.19
C LEU A 315 -2.39 -3.34 11.00
N PRO A 316 -1.04 -3.29 11.07
CA PRO A 316 -0.33 -2.16 11.67
C PRO A 316 -0.70 -0.82 11.03
N VAL A 317 -0.67 0.24 11.84
CA VAL A 317 -0.92 1.62 11.40
C VAL A 317 0.17 2.05 10.43
N ASN A 318 -0.24 2.56 9.26
CA ASN A 318 0.65 3.31 8.37
C ASN A 318 0.51 4.81 8.68
N PRO A 319 1.57 5.52 9.13
CA PRO A 319 1.53 6.96 9.39
C PRO A 319 1.14 7.82 8.18
N GLU A 320 1.39 7.35 6.96
CA GLU A 320 1.03 8.07 5.73
C GLU A 320 -0.46 7.99 5.39
N TYR A 321 -1.20 7.09 6.04
CA TYR A 321 -2.65 6.95 5.85
C TYR A 321 -3.44 7.75 6.88
N SER A 322 -4.55 8.37 6.43
CA SER A 322 -5.47 9.04 7.34
C SER A 322 -6.05 8.07 8.38
N ALA A 323 -6.46 8.60 9.53
CA ALA A 323 -7.00 7.79 10.63
C ALA A 323 -8.22 6.95 10.19
N THR A 324 -9.05 7.49 9.28
CA THR A 324 -10.19 6.79 8.68
C THR A 324 -9.75 5.57 7.88
N ARG A 325 -8.72 5.68 7.03
CA ARG A 325 -8.20 4.56 6.25
C ARG A 325 -7.54 3.50 7.14
N ASN A 326 -6.72 3.90 8.10
CA ASN A 326 -6.15 2.98 9.09
C ASN A 326 -7.24 2.23 9.87
N GLN A 327 -8.32 2.91 10.28
CA GLN A 327 -9.45 2.26 10.93
C GLN A 327 -10.18 1.29 10.00
N GLY A 328 -10.34 1.62 8.71
CA GLY A 328 -10.90 0.73 7.69
C GLY A 328 -10.11 -0.57 7.58
N ARG A 329 -8.79 -0.47 7.39
CA ARG A 329 -7.84 -1.60 7.34
C ARG A 329 -7.94 -2.48 8.59
N GLN A 330 -7.95 -1.89 9.78
CA GLN A 330 -8.04 -2.64 11.03
C GLN A 330 -9.38 -3.33 11.26
N LYS A 331 -10.48 -2.79 10.70
CA LYS A 331 -11.80 -3.44 10.75
C LYS A 331 -11.86 -4.74 9.94
N LEU A 332 -11.02 -4.92 8.91
CA LEU A 332 -10.99 -6.17 8.11
C LEU A 332 -10.62 -7.40 8.95
N ALA A 333 -9.81 -7.23 10.01
CA ALA A 333 -9.49 -8.31 10.94
C ALA A 333 -10.69 -8.82 11.74
N ARG A 334 -11.79 -8.05 11.84
CA ARG A 334 -13.04 -8.48 12.49
C ARG A 334 -13.92 -9.35 11.60
N PHE A 335 -13.67 -9.40 10.28
CA PHE A 335 -14.49 -10.17 9.35
C PHE A 335 -14.27 -11.66 9.58
N ASN A 336 -15.37 -12.39 9.81
CA ASN A 336 -15.35 -13.84 9.85
C ASN A 336 -15.05 -14.42 8.45
N ALA A 337 -14.77 -15.73 8.38
CA ALA A 337 -14.37 -16.37 7.12
C ALA A 337 -15.38 -16.20 5.97
N ARG A 338 -16.70 -16.21 6.26
CA ARG A 338 -17.76 -16.05 5.25
C ARG A 338 -17.84 -14.60 4.75
N GLU A 339 -17.80 -13.64 5.67
CA GLU A 339 -17.82 -12.20 5.34
C GLU A 339 -16.61 -11.82 4.49
N PHE A 340 -15.42 -12.28 4.89
CA PHE A 340 -14.17 -11.98 4.20
C PHE A 340 -14.11 -12.64 2.82
N ALA A 341 -14.55 -13.90 2.70
CA ALA A 341 -14.67 -14.56 1.39
C ALA A 341 -15.67 -13.85 0.46
N THR A 342 -16.80 -13.38 0.99
CA THR A 342 -17.80 -12.62 0.21
C THR A 342 -17.19 -11.33 -0.33
N LEU A 343 -16.48 -10.56 0.52
CA LEU A 343 -15.78 -9.34 0.11
C LEU A 343 -14.73 -9.61 -0.97
N ILE A 344 -13.92 -10.66 -0.82
CA ILE A 344 -12.91 -11.05 -1.82
C ILE A 344 -13.56 -11.44 -3.14
N ILE A 345 -14.64 -12.24 -3.14
CA ILE A 345 -15.34 -12.65 -4.37
C ILE A 345 -15.94 -11.44 -5.09
N ASP A 346 -16.50 -10.48 -4.35
CA ASP A 346 -17.02 -9.25 -4.92
C ASP A 346 -15.89 -8.37 -5.50
N ILE A 347 -14.74 -8.24 -4.83
CA ILE A 347 -13.56 -7.53 -5.36
C ILE A 347 -13.03 -8.21 -6.63
N LEU A 348 -12.88 -9.54 -6.64
CA LEU A 348 -12.42 -10.28 -7.84
C LEU A 348 -13.39 -10.11 -9.01
N SER A 349 -14.70 -10.21 -8.74
CA SER A 349 -15.75 -10.02 -9.76
C SER A 349 -15.73 -8.60 -10.32
N GLU A 350 -15.50 -7.61 -9.45
CA GLU A 350 -15.52 -6.20 -9.77
C GLU A 350 -14.23 -5.75 -10.49
N ALA A 351 -13.07 -6.27 -10.11
CA ALA A 351 -11.81 -6.08 -10.85
C ALA A 351 -11.95 -6.58 -12.29
N LYS A 352 -12.49 -7.80 -12.46
CA LYS A 352 -12.82 -8.37 -13.77
C LYS A 352 -13.82 -7.51 -14.54
N ARG A 353 -14.86 -6.94 -13.90
CA ARG A 353 -15.81 -6.02 -14.55
C ARG A 353 -15.12 -4.74 -15.03
N ARG A 354 -14.30 -4.12 -14.18
CA ARG A 354 -13.58 -2.87 -14.46
C ARG A 354 -12.58 -3.05 -15.60
N GLN A 355 -11.82 -4.14 -15.61
CA GLN A 355 -10.93 -4.46 -16.74
C GLN A 355 -11.71 -4.71 -18.05
N GLN A 356 -12.90 -5.31 -17.98
CA GLN A 356 -13.78 -5.49 -19.15
C GLN A 356 -14.50 -4.21 -19.61
N GLY A 357 -14.31 -3.06 -18.95
CA GLY A 357 -14.90 -1.77 -19.35
C GLY A 357 -16.43 -1.68 -19.25
N LYS A 358 -17.11 -2.65 -18.64
CA LYS A 358 -18.59 -2.68 -18.58
C LYS A 358 -19.13 -1.72 -17.53
N SER A 359 -19.84 -0.68 -17.96
CA SER A 359 -20.56 0.25 -17.08
C SER A 359 -21.70 -0.45 -16.32
N LEU A 360 -22.23 0.23 -15.29
CA LEU A 360 -23.47 -0.18 -14.62
C LEU A 360 -24.64 0.32 -15.49
N SER A 361 -25.24 -0.53 -16.32
CA SER A 361 -26.46 -0.15 -17.04
C SER A 361 -27.62 0.03 -16.05
N SER A 362 -28.32 1.16 -16.16
CA SER A 362 -29.56 1.41 -15.43
C SER A 362 -30.69 0.55 -16.02
N PRO A 363 -31.72 0.14 -15.27
CA PRO A 363 -32.86 -0.57 -15.85
C PRO A 363 -33.80 0.26 -16.73
N THR A 364 -33.52 1.56 -16.93
CA THR A 364 -34.49 2.53 -17.48
C THR A 364 -34.33 2.86 -18.97
N ASP A 365 -33.17 2.62 -19.58
CA ASP A 365 -32.86 3.10 -20.95
C ASP A 365 -33.41 2.19 -22.09
N ASN A 366 -34.23 1.17 -21.75
CA ASN A 366 -34.65 0.11 -22.68
C ASN A 366 -36.00 0.35 -23.40
N LEU A 367 -36.56 1.57 -23.37
CA LEU A 367 -37.91 1.83 -23.94
C LEU A 367 -37.98 2.70 -25.21
N GLU A 368 -36.94 3.48 -25.57
CA GLU A 368 -37.07 4.51 -26.65
C GLU A 368 -36.35 4.20 -27.98
N LEU A 369 -35.48 3.20 -28.06
CA LEU A 369 -34.62 2.98 -29.24
C LEU A 369 -35.13 1.95 -30.26
N SER A 370 -36.40 1.55 -30.19
CA SER A 370 -37.01 0.55 -31.12
C SER A 370 -37.91 1.13 -32.21
N LEU A 371 -37.96 2.46 -32.38
CA LEU A 371 -38.83 3.14 -33.37
C LEU A 371 -38.06 4.20 -34.17
N ARG A 372 -37.21 3.77 -35.13
CA ARG A 372 -36.80 4.55 -36.33
C ARG A 372 -35.83 3.77 -37.24
N SER A 373 -36.36 2.88 -38.08
CA SER A 373 -35.76 2.55 -39.38
C SER A 373 -36.73 1.74 -40.25
N GLN A 374 -37.47 2.43 -41.14
CA GLN A 374 -38.05 1.98 -42.42
C GLN A 374 -39.27 2.85 -42.78
N SER A 375 -39.32 3.34 -44.03
CA SER A 375 -40.50 3.87 -44.76
C SER A 375 -41.29 5.03 -44.11
N ASP A 376 -41.93 5.95 -44.82
CA ASP A 376 -41.91 6.38 -46.23
C ASP A 376 -42.72 7.71 -46.28
N LEU A 377 -42.58 8.49 -47.36
CA LEU A 377 -43.51 9.56 -47.80
C LEU A 377 -43.66 10.84 -46.94
N ASP A 378 -43.16 11.93 -47.54
CA ASP A 378 -43.83 13.21 -47.88
C ASP A 378 -44.76 13.99 -46.93
N ASP A 379 -44.66 15.30 -47.18
CA ASP A 379 -45.54 16.45 -46.87
C ASP A 379 -45.55 17.13 -45.49
N GLN A 380 -45.40 18.46 -45.59
CA GLN A 380 -45.33 19.45 -44.52
C GLN A 380 -46.74 19.89 -44.11
N HIS A 381 -47.02 20.05 -42.82
CA HIS A 381 -48.01 21.04 -42.34
C HIS A 381 -47.63 21.57 -40.95
N ASP A 382 -47.40 22.88 -40.84
CA ASP A 382 -47.27 23.59 -39.57
C ASP A 382 -48.65 23.75 -38.90
N TYR A 383 -48.77 23.54 -37.59
CA TYR A 383 -49.78 24.23 -36.79
C TYR A 383 -49.37 24.35 -35.31
N ASP A 384 -49.47 25.58 -34.81
CA ASP A 384 -49.21 26.01 -33.43
C ASP A 384 -50.45 25.78 -32.55
N SER A 385 -50.28 25.52 -31.25
CA SER A 385 -51.37 25.44 -30.27
C SER A 385 -50.87 25.62 -28.84
N VAL A 386 -51.18 26.79 -28.28
CA VAL A 386 -50.83 27.22 -26.92
C VAL A 386 -51.98 27.00 -25.93
N ALA A 387 -51.61 26.65 -24.69
CA ALA A 387 -52.27 26.90 -23.40
C ALA A 387 -53.79 26.63 -23.19
N SER A 388 -54.10 25.86 -22.14
CA SER A 388 -55.19 26.20 -21.19
C SER A 388 -55.04 25.42 -19.87
N ASP A 389 -55.17 26.10 -18.74
CA ASP A 389 -55.32 25.50 -17.41
C ASP A 389 -56.81 25.27 -17.10
N GLU A 390 -57.20 24.16 -16.44
CA GLU A 390 -58.46 24.07 -15.67
C GLU A 390 -58.31 23.15 -14.44
N ASP A 391 -58.62 23.69 -13.25
CA ASP A 391 -58.81 22.95 -12.00
C ASP A 391 -60.20 22.30 -11.94
N THR A 392 -60.36 21.12 -11.31
CA THR A 392 -61.66 20.68 -10.73
C THR A 392 -61.47 19.61 -9.64
N ASP A 393 -61.87 19.94 -8.40
CA ASP A 393 -62.08 18.99 -7.30
C ASP A 393 -63.41 18.22 -7.42
N GLN A 394 -63.45 16.93 -7.02
CA GLN A 394 -64.66 16.29 -6.45
C GLN A 394 -64.42 14.94 -5.74
N GLU A 395 -64.66 14.96 -4.42
CA GLU A 395 -64.84 13.83 -3.47
C GLU A 395 -66.36 13.44 -3.35
N PRO A 396 -66.85 12.56 -2.45
CA PRO A 396 -66.41 11.21 -2.01
C PRO A 396 -67.58 10.16 -1.94
N LEU A 397 -67.32 8.91 -1.48
CA LEU A 397 -68.03 8.19 -0.37
C LEU A 397 -68.18 6.64 -0.49
N ARG A 398 -68.14 5.98 0.70
CA ARG A 398 -68.56 4.59 1.09
C ARG A 398 -67.58 3.45 0.68
N SER A 399 -67.31 2.40 1.49
CA SER A 399 -68.00 1.90 2.69
C SER A 399 -67.10 1.09 3.68
N THR A 400 -67.19 1.40 4.97
CA THR A 400 -67.18 0.50 6.17
C THR A 400 -66.28 -0.76 6.30
N GLY A 401 -65.46 -0.82 7.37
CA GLY A 401 -64.94 -2.09 7.94
C GLY A 401 -64.01 -1.88 9.18
N ALA A 402 -64.39 -2.37 10.37
CA ALA A 402 -63.64 -2.19 11.63
C ALA A 402 -62.30 -2.98 11.68
N THR A 403 -61.22 -2.57 12.39
CA THR A 403 -61.07 -2.72 13.86
C THR A 403 -59.86 -1.98 14.49
N ARG A 404 -60.14 -1.25 15.60
CA ARG A 404 -59.35 -0.96 16.82
C ARG A 404 -57.79 -1.08 16.87
N SER A 405 -57.15 0.08 17.08
CA SER A 405 -56.30 0.43 18.25
C SER A 405 -55.02 -0.37 18.61
N ASN A 406 -53.83 0.20 18.34
CA ASN A 406 -52.92 0.77 19.36
C ASN A 406 -51.53 1.23 18.84
N ARG A 407 -51.06 2.38 19.35
CA ARG A 407 -49.66 2.79 19.63
C ARG A 407 -48.50 2.49 18.64
N ALA A 408 -48.13 3.55 17.91
CA ALA A 408 -46.82 4.23 17.96
C ALA A 408 -45.49 3.54 17.54
N ARG A 409 -44.65 4.37 16.87
CA ARG A 409 -43.20 4.26 16.56
C ARG A 409 -42.78 3.52 15.28
N SER A 410 -42.35 4.30 14.28
CA SER A 410 -41.22 3.96 13.39
C SER A 410 -40.68 5.24 12.72
N MET A 411 -39.65 5.84 13.31
CA MET A 411 -38.80 6.90 12.74
C MET A 411 -37.37 6.71 13.26
N ASP A 412 -36.40 7.04 12.42
CA ASP A 412 -34.94 6.98 12.61
C ASP A 412 -34.27 5.63 12.94
N SER A 413 -33.26 5.32 12.12
CA SER A 413 -32.16 4.40 12.42
C SER A 413 -30.84 5.05 11.99
N SER A 414 -30.49 6.10 12.74
CA SER A 414 -29.13 6.63 12.84
C SER A 414 -28.63 6.44 14.27
N ASP A 415 -27.33 6.15 14.44
CA ASP A 415 -26.60 6.19 15.70
C ASP A 415 -27.19 5.39 16.89
N LEU A 416 -26.82 4.11 17.00
CA LEU A 416 -26.78 3.37 18.27
C LEU A 416 -25.39 2.71 18.38
N SER A 417 -24.47 3.09 19.27
CA SER A 417 -24.62 3.69 20.61
C SER A 417 -25.35 2.76 21.59
N ASP A 418 -24.59 1.82 22.17
CA ASP A 418 -24.77 1.15 23.48
C ASP A 418 -26.22 0.94 23.98
N GLY A 419 -27.10 0.47 23.09
CA GLY A 419 -28.48 0.13 23.41
C GLY A 419 -28.57 -1.20 24.16
N ALA A 420 -29.44 -1.28 25.16
CA ALA A 420 -29.68 -2.51 25.89
C ALA A 420 -30.20 -3.61 24.95
N VAL A 421 -29.50 -4.76 24.90
CA VAL A 421 -29.82 -5.92 24.07
C VAL A 421 -31.26 -6.36 24.29
N THR A 422 -32.03 -6.49 23.22
CA THR A 422 -33.43 -6.94 23.31
C THR A 422 -33.50 -8.43 23.69
N LEU A 423 -34.60 -8.84 24.32
CA LEU A 423 -34.82 -10.25 24.66
C LEU A 423 -34.81 -11.16 23.42
N GLN A 424 -35.27 -10.64 22.27
CA GLN A 424 -35.25 -11.37 21.00
C GLN A 424 -33.81 -11.61 20.51
N GLU A 425 -32.97 -10.57 20.47
CA GLU A 425 -31.56 -10.69 20.13
C GLU A 425 -30.83 -11.64 21.10
N TYR A 426 -31.12 -11.57 22.40
CA TYR A 426 -30.56 -12.51 23.39
C TYR A 426 -30.94 -13.97 23.11
N LEU A 427 -32.20 -14.24 22.74
CA LEU A 427 -32.66 -15.60 22.41
C LEU A 427 -32.07 -16.12 21.10
N GLU A 428 -31.93 -15.28 20.09
CA GLU A 428 -31.27 -15.61 18.83
C GLU A 428 -29.76 -15.86 19.03
N LEU A 429 -29.08 -15.01 19.81
CA LEU A 429 -27.68 -15.18 20.18
C LEU A 429 -27.47 -16.48 20.98
N LYS A 430 -28.38 -16.81 21.90
CA LYS A 430 -28.35 -18.07 22.68
C LYS A 430 -28.53 -19.30 21.79
N LYS A 431 -29.42 -19.24 20.79
CA LYS A 431 -29.61 -20.32 19.81
C LYS A 431 -28.39 -20.47 18.89
N ALA A 432 -27.80 -19.36 18.46
CA ALA A 432 -26.56 -19.34 17.67
C ALA A 432 -25.37 -19.90 18.47
N LEU A 433 -25.24 -19.52 19.75
CA LEU A 433 -24.21 -20.02 20.66
C LEU A 433 -24.31 -21.54 20.82
N ALA A 434 -25.48 -22.09 21.17
CA ALA A 434 -25.68 -23.53 21.30
C ALA A 434 -25.38 -24.30 19.99
N THR A 435 -25.71 -23.69 18.83
CA THR A 435 -25.37 -24.25 17.51
C THR A 435 -23.86 -24.24 17.27
N SER A 436 -23.14 -23.21 17.73
CA SER A 436 -21.68 -23.11 17.64
C SER A 436 -20.99 -24.10 18.59
N GLU A 437 -21.49 -24.27 19.81
CA GLU A 437 -20.96 -25.23 20.80
C GLU A 437 -21.08 -26.66 20.29
N ALA A 438 -22.22 -27.04 19.70
CA ALA A 438 -22.40 -28.34 19.06
C ALA A 438 -21.42 -28.55 17.88
N LYS A 439 -21.19 -27.53 17.05
CA LYS A 439 -20.19 -27.58 15.96
C LYS A 439 -18.77 -27.72 16.50
N VAL A 440 -18.40 -27.01 17.57
CA VAL A 440 -17.10 -27.11 18.22
C VAL A 440 -16.89 -28.51 18.80
N GLN A 441 -17.87 -29.08 19.50
CA GLN A 441 -17.80 -30.46 20.02
C GLN A 441 -17.61 -31.49 18.89
N GLN A 442 -18.33 -31.34 17.78
CA GLN A 442 -18.16 -32.22 16.61
C GLN A 442 -16.78 -32.07 15.97
N LEU A 443 -16.27 -30.84 15.83
CA LEU A 443 -14.91 -30.57 15.33
C LEU A 443 -13.83 -31.15 16.27
N MET A 444 -14.00 -31.05 17.58
CA MET A 444 -13.08 -31.68 18.55
C MET A 444 -13.07 -33.21 18.42
N LYS A 445 -14.23 -33.83 18.19
CA LYS A 445 -14.34 -35.28 17.95
C LYS A 445 -13.64 -35.71 16.65
N VAL A 446 -13.85 -34.97 15.56
CA VAL A 446 -13.16 -35.21 14.28
C VAL A 446 -11.65 -35.00 14.42
N ASN A 447 -11.20 -33.95 15.11
CA ASN A 447 -9.79 -33.69 15.33
C ASN A 447 -9.09 -34.77 16.20
N SER A 448 -9.81 -35.36 17.16
CA SER A 448 -9.32 -36.54 17.89
C SER A 448 -9.13 -37.74 16.95
N SER A 449 -10.10 -38.01 16.07
CA SER A 449 -10.02 -39.10 15.08
C SER A 449 -8.83 -38.90 14.12
N LEU A 450 -8.65 -37.69 13.59
CA LEU A 450 -7.52 -37.34 12.73
C LEU A 450 -6.18 -37.46 13.47
N SER A 451 -6.14 -37.11 14.76
CA SER A 451 -4.94 -37.29 15.59
C SER A 451 -4.60 -38.78 15.81
N ASP A 452 -5.61 -39.65 15.90
CA ASP A 452 -5.41 -41.10 15.98
C ASP A 452 -4.96 -41.70 14.65
N GLU A 453 -5.50 -41.22 13.52
CA GLU A 453 -5.04 -41.60 12.18
C GLU A 453 -3.61 -41.15 11.91
N LEU A 454 -3.24 -39.91 12.26
CA LEU A 454 -1.85 -39.44 12.18
C LEU A 454 -0.91 -40.30 13.04
N ARG A 455 -1.32 -40.70 14.25
CA ARG A 455 -0.56 -41.65 15.09
C ARG A 455 -0.50 -43.07 14.51
N ARG A 456 -1.48 -43.49 13.70
CA ARG A 456 -1.44 -44.76 12.95
C ARG A 456 -0.44 -44.65 11.78
N LEU A 457 -0.56 -43.63 10.95
CA LEU A 457 0.31 -43.38 9.79
C LEU A 457 1.77 -43.16 10.20
N GLN A 458 2.03 -42.45 11.31
CA GLN A 458 3.38 -42.30 11.85
C GLN A 458 4.01 -43.65 12.23
N ARG A 459 3.26 -44.57 12.86
CA ARG A 459 3.75 -45.92 13.17
C ARG A 459 4.03 -46.73 11.91
N GLU A 460 3.19 -46.59 10.89
CA GLU A 460 3.32 -47.26 9.60
C GLU A 460 4.55 -46.75 8.82
N ILE A 461 4.81 -45.44 8.82
CA ILE A 461 6.03 -44.83 8.27
C ILE A 461 7.28 -45.33 9.01
N HIS A 462 7.30 -45.38 10.35
CA HIS A 462 8.45 -45.89 11.09
C HIS A 462 8.72 -47.38 10.78
N LYS A 463 7.66 -48.19 10.63
CA LYS A 463 7.78 -49.60 10.21
C LYS A 463 8.40 -49.69 8.80
N LEU A 464 7.87 -48.94 7.83
CA LEU A 464 8.39 -48.90 6.46
C LEU A 464 9.83 -48.39 6.39
N GLN A 465 10.21 -47.41 7.23
CA GLN A 465 11.60 -46.93 7.33
C GLN A 465 12.54 -48.02 7.87
N ALA A 466 12.13 -48.79 8.87
CA ALA A 466 12.90 -49.92 9.38
C ALA A 466 13.07 -51.04 8.32
N GLU A 467 12.00 -51.36 7.58
CA GLU A 467 12.05 -52.31 6.46
C GLU A 467 12.95 -51.79 5.32
N ASN A 468 12.87 -50.50 4.96
CA ASN A 468 13.75 -49.89 3.95
C ASN A 468 15.22 -49.92 4.40
N LEU A 469 15.50 -49.77 5.70
CA LEU A 469 16.85 -49.86 6.24
C LEU A 469 17.42 -51.29 6.16
N GLN A 470 16.58 -52.32 6.36
CA GLN A 470 16.95 -53.72 6.17
C GLN A 470 17.20 -54.03 4.68
N LEU A 471 16.31 -53.59 3.78
CA LEU A 471 16.45 -53.76 2.33
C LEU A 471 17.66 -53.03 1.74
N ARG A 472 18.13 -51.95 2.39
CA ARG A 472 19.33 -51.21 2.00
C ARG A 472 20.63 -51.81 2.53
N GLN A 473 20.59 -52.88 3.34
CA GLN A 473 21.81 -53.63 3.66
C GLN A 473 22.28 -54.38 2.40
N PRO A 474 23.53 -54.18 1.93
CA PRO A 474 24.03 -54.92 0.78
C PRO A 474 24.11 -56.41 1.11
N PRO A 475 23.75 -57.32 0.18
CA PRO A 475 24.09 -58.73 0.34
C PRO A 475 25.61 -58.89 0.44
N GLY A 476 26.06 -59.83 1.29
CA GLY A 476 27.48 -60.17 1.41
C GLY A 476 28.08 -60.62 0.06
N PRO A 477 29.40 -60.45 -0.14
CA PRO A 477 30.02 -60.59 -1.45
C PRO A 477 29.97 -62.03 -1.96
N VAL A 478 29.32 -62.23 -3.12
CA VAL A 478 29.38 -63.46 -3.93
C VAL A 478 29.91 -63.07 -5.33
N PRO A 479 30.79 -63.87 -5.97
CA PRO A 479 31.53 -63.42 -7.16
C PRO A 479 30.72 -63.37 -8.46
N THR A 480 30.95 -62.33 -9.26
CA THR A 480 30.56 -62.15 -10.69
C THR A 480 31.50 -62.92 -11.65
N PRO A 481 31.37 -62.94 -13.02
CA PRO A 481 30.54 -62.14 -13.98
C PRO A 481 29.98 -63.00 -15.19
N PRO A 482 29.78 -62.53 -16.46
CA PRO A 482 29.20 -61.29 -17.05
C PRO A 482 28.13 -61.48 -18.20
N LEU A 483 27.18 -60.51 -18.37
CA LEU A 483 26.69 -59.81 -19.61
C LEU A 483 26.28 -60.59 -20.92
N PRO A 484 25.77 -59.94 -22.01
CA PRO A 484 24.88 -58.77 -22.22
C PRO A 484 23.71 -58.98 -23.25
N SER A 485 22.78 -58.02 -23.41
CA SER A 485 22.45 -57.29 -24.68
C SER A 485 21.05 -56.60 -24.66
N GLU A 486 21.04 -55.29 -24.98
CA GLU A 486 20.21 -54.60 -26.02
C GLU A 486 18.65 -54.64 -25.99
N ARG A 487 17.88 -53.65 -26.49
CA ARG A 487 18.15 -52.37 -27.19
C ARG A 487 16.95 -51.39 -27.03
N ALA A 488 17.23 -50.07 -27.02
CA ALA A 488 16.74 -48.99 -27.90
C ALA A 488 15.26 -48.94 -28.41
N GLU A 489 14.64 -47.80 -28.76
CA GLU A 489 14.89 -46.34 -28.64
C GLU A 489 13.63 -45.55 -29.13
N HIS A 490 13.70 -44.20 -29.07
CA HIS A 490 13.03 -43.21 -29.94
C HIS A 490 11.81 -42.41 -29.45
N THR A 491 11.71 -41.20 -30.02
CA THR A 491 11.16 -39.96 -29.42
C THR A 491 10.35 -39.15 -30.49
N PRO A 492 9.95 -37.85 -30.33
CA PRO A 492 8.64 -37.37 -30.79
C PRO A 492 8.70 -36.42 -32.00
N MET A 493 7.56 -35.86 -32.42
CA MET A 493 7.44 -34.51 -33.04
C MET A 493 6.06 -33.85 -32.77
N ALA A 494 5.98 -32.53 -32.94
CA ALA A 494 4.81 -31.65 -32.78
C ALA A 494 4.52 -30.92 -34.12
N PRO A 495 4.13 -29.61 -34.22
CA PRO A 495 3.15 -28.77 -33.52
C PRO A 495 2.20 -27.95 -34.48
N GLY A 496 1.32 -27.08 -33.94
CA GLY A 496 0.68 -25.94 -34.64
C GLY A 496 -0.74 -25.61 -34.12
N GLY A 497 -1.26 -24.36 -34.09
CA GLY A 497 -0.69 -23.01 -34.31
C GLY A 497 -1.78 -21.89 -34.28
N SER A 498 -1.39 -20.62 -34.05
CA SER A 498 -2.14 -19.33 -34.33
C SER A 498 -3.53 -19.05 -33.67
N THR A 499 -4.03 -17.82 -33.39
CA THR A 499 -3.54 -16.41 -33.33
C THR A 499 -4.59 -15.47 -32.65
N HIS A 500 -4.14 -14.33 -32.06
CA HIS A 500 -4.94 -13.12 -31.66
C HIS A 500 -6.04 -13.29 -30.56
N ARG A 501 -6.47 -12.28 -29.77
CA ARG A 501 -6.52 -10.80 -29.91
C ARG A 501 -6.33 -10.07 -28.54
N ARG A 502 -6.39 -8.73 -28.54
CA ARG A 502 -6.09 -7.79 -27.41
C ARG A 502 -7.19 -7.76 -26.32
N ASP A 503 -6.84 -7.47 -25.05
CA ASP A 503 -7.23 -6.18 -24.42
C ASP A 503 -6.67 -5.81 -23.02
N ARG A 504 -6.60 -4.48 -22.83
CA ARG A 504 -6.42 -3.56 -21.68
C ARG A 504 -6.27 -4.04 -20.22
N GLN A 505 -5.33 -3.36 -19.54
CA GLN A 505 -5.24 -2.95 -18.11
C GLN A 505 -5.50 -3.95 -16.95
N ALA A 506 -4.40 -4.34 -16.29
CA ALA A 506 -4.38 -4.79 -14.89
C ALA A 506 -3.35 -3.98 -14.08
N PHE A 507 -3.51 -3.98 -12.76
CA PHE A 507 -3.07 -2.91 -11.86
C PHE A 507 -1.74 -3.20 -11.15
N SER A 508 -0.89 -2.18 -11.04
CA SER A 508 0.35 -2.24 -10.24
C SER A 508 0.09 -2.38 -8.73
N MET A 509 1.12 -2.84 -8.02
CA MET A 509 0.94 -3.57 -6.77
C MET A 509 1.57 -2.95 -5.50
N TYR A 510 2.29 -1.82 -5.60
CA TYR A 510 2.99 -1.26 -4.42
C TYR A 510 3.14 0.28 -4.46
N GLU A 511 2.07 1.06 -4.33
CA GLU A 511 2.21 2.46 -3.87
C GLU A 511 0.98 3.00 -3.11
N PRO A 512 1.16 3.62 -1.93
CA PRO A 512 0.17 4.54 -1.35
C PRO A 512 0.26 5.90 -2.07
N GLY A 513 -0.78 6.28 -2.81
CA GLY A 513 -0.65 7.25 -3.90
C GLY A 513 -0.35 8.71 -3.52
N SER A 514 0.55 9.34 -4.28
CA SER A 514 0.72 10.79 -4.43
C SER A 514 0.17 11.25 -5.78
N ALA A 515 -0.52 12.40 -5.83
CA ALA A 515 -1.42 12.75 -6.93
C ALA A 515 -0.87 13.78 -7.94
N LEU A 516 -1.02 13.52 -9.25
CA LEU A 516 -1.17 14.52 -10.31
C LEU A 516 -2.23 14.05 -11.34
N LYS A 517 -2.97 15.01 -11.94
CA LYS A 517 -4.24 14.79 -12.68
C LYS A 517 -4.09 14.61 -14.22
N PRO A 518 -5.14 14.13 -14.93
CA PRO A 518 -5.07 13.59 -16.31
C PRO A 518 -5.74 14.46 -17.41
N PHE A 519 -5.76 13.99 -18.67
CA PHE A 519 -6.55 14.53 -19.79
C PHE A 519 -7.09 13.44 -20.75
N GLY A 520 -8.39 13.49 -21.10
CA GLY A 520 -9.13 12.93 -22.28
C GLY A 520 -8.90 11.47 -22.75
N GLY A 521 -9.84 10.71 -23.33
CA GLY A 521 -11.25 10.85 -23.74
C GLY A 521 -11.66 9.58 -24.56
N PRO A 522 -12.92 9.11 -24.63
CA PRO A 522 -13.19 7.66 -24.69
C PRO A 522 -13.89 7.16 -26.02
N PRO A 523 -14.67 6.04 -26.10
CA PRO A 523 -14.32 4.92 -26.99
C PRO A 523 -15.50 4.37 -27.87
N GLY A 524 -15.35 3.15 -28.44
CA GLY A 524 -16.46 2.37 -29.01
C GLY A 524 -16.21 0.84 -29.00
N ASP A 525 -17.21 0.10 -28.49
CA ASP A 525 -17.99 -0.99 -29.14
C ASP A 525 -17.30 -2.26 -29.72
N GLU A 526 -17.86 -3.49 -29.66
CA GLU A 526 -19.19 -3.95 -29.21
C GLU A 526 -19.23 -5.50 -28.91
N LEU A 527 -20.32 -5.97 -28.25
CA LEU A 527 -21.01 -7.31 -28.33
C LEU A 527 -20.22 -8.65 -28.20
N THR A 528 -20.37 -9.47 -27.13
CA THR A 528 -21.39 -10.55 -26.85
C THR A 528 -21.34 -11.76 -27.81
N THR A 529 -21.62 -13.05 -27.49
CA THR A 529 -22.56 -13.74 -26.53
C THR A 529 -22.24 -15.26 -26.58
N ARG A 530 -22.19 -16.11 -25.52
CA ARG A 530 -23.22 -16.96 -24.84
C ARG A 530 -22.45 -17.94 -23.90
N LEU A 531 -22.80 -18.25 -22.63
CA LEU A 531 -23.90 -19.07 -22.06
C LEU A 531 -23.84 -20.57 -22.51
N GLN A 532 -23.93 -21.63 -21.67
CA GLN A 532 -24.12 -21.83 -20.20
C GLN A 532 -23.58 -23.23 -19.72
N PRO A 533 -23.63 -23.60 -18.41
CA PRO A 533 -22.77 -24.65 -17.82
C PRO A 533 -23.50 -25.78 -17.02
N PHE A 534 -22.71 -26.54 -16.23
CA PHE A 534 -23.04 -27.55 -15.18
C PHE A 534 -23.32 -29.01 -15.62
N HIS A 535 -22.52 -29.95 -15.10
CA HIS A 535 -22.95 -30.86 -14.02
C HIS A 535 -21.74 -31.57 -13.36
N SER A 536 -21.90 -31.98 -12.09
CA SER A 536 -20.86 -32.61 -11.26
C SER A 536 -21.16 -34.09 -11.00
N THR A 537 -20.15 -34.95 -11.16
CA THR A 537 -19.95 -36.31 -10.58
C THR A 537 -18.49 -36.67 -10.91
N GLU A 538 -17.57 -36.89 -9.96
CA GLU A 538 -17.33 -38.14 -9.20
C GLU A 538 -16.90 -39.34 -10.06
N LEU A 539 -16.11 -40.25 -9.44
CA LEU A 539 -15.26 -41.31 -10.03
C LEU A 539 -13.89 -40.76 -10.53
N GLU A 540 -12.80 -40.92 -9.77
CA GLU A 540 -12.00 -42.15 -9.58
C GLU A 540 -11.32 -42.62 -10.87
N ASP A 541 -10.04 -42.26 -11.06
CA ASP A 541 -8.97 -43.26 -11.25
C ASP A 541 -7.54 -42.67 -11.10
N ASP A 542 -6.58 -43.54 -10.77
CA ASP A 542 -5.19 -43.22 -10.41
C ASP A 542 -4.25 -42.86 -11.60
N ALA A 543 -3.40 -41.84 -11.45
CA ALA A 543 -2.11 -41.72 -12.17
C ALA A 543 -1.12 -40.68 -11.57
N ILE A 544 -0.47 -41.06 -10.48
CA ILE A 544 0.96 -40.82 -10.15
C ILE A 544 1.68 -39.71 -10.96
N TYR A 545 1.97 -38.56 -10.32
CA TYR A 545 3.26 -37.88 -10.47
C TYR A 545 3.63 -37.13 -9.17
N SER A 546 4.37 -37.82 -8.29
CA SER A 546 4.91 -37.25 -7.05
C SER A 546 6.41 -37.06 -7.21
N VAL A 547 6.89 -35.82 -7.22
CA VAL A 547 8.32 -35.50 -7.19
C VAL A 547 8.70 -35.00 -5.81
N HIS A 548 9.00 -35.96 -4.94
CA HIS A 548 9.77 -35.72 -3.72
C HIS A 548 11.18 -35.23 -4.10
N VAL A 549 11.64 -34.12 -3.52
CA VAL A 549 13.05 -33.71 -3.54
C VAL A 549 13.63 -33.80 -2.13
N PRO A 550 14.31 -34.91 -1.77
CA PRO A 550 15.00 -35.01 -0.49
C PRO A 550 16.38 -34.33 -0.57
N ALA A 551 16.72 -33.56 0.45
CA ALA A 551 18.04 -32.94 0.57
C ALA A 551 19.11 -33.93 1.02
N GLY A 552 20.30 -33.82 0.43
CA GLY A 552 21.56 -34.29 1.02
C GLY A 552 22.07 -35.65 0.53
N LEU A 553 23.24 -35.62 -0.11
CA LEU A 553 24.44 -36.31 0.41
C LEU A 553 25.71 -35.82 -0.31
N TYR A 554 26.69 -35.37 0.48
CA TYR A 554 28.04 -35.09 -0.01
C TYR A 554 28.76 -36.39 -0.38
N ARG A 555 29.41 -36.45 -1.55
CA ARG A 555 30.68 -37.19 -1.69
C ARG A 555 31.55 -36.72 -2.85
N ILE A 556 32.81 -36.43 -2.49
CA ILE A 556 33.91 -36.09 -3.39
C ILE A 556 34.48 -37.39 -4.01
N ARG A 557 34.81 -37.38 -5.30
CA ARG A 557 36.01 -38.09 -5.84
C ARG A 557 36.51 -37.46 -7.15
N LYS A 558 37.82 -37.61 -7.39
CA LYS A 558 38.64 -36.93 -8.42
C LYS A 558 38.89 -37.78 -9.66
N GLY A 559 39.24 -37.12 -10.77
CA GLY A 559 40.10 -37.64 -11.86
C GLY A 559 39.35 -38.06 -13.14
N VAL A 560 39.92 -37.97 -14.35
CA VAL A 560 41.28 -37.56 -14.79
C VAL A 560 41.21 -36.85 -16.17
N SER A 561 42.25 -36.06 -16.48
CA SER A 561 42.50 -35.19 -17.64
C SER A 561 42.55 -35.82 -19.05
N ALA A 562 42.38 -34.95 -20.08
CA ALA A 562 43.31 -34.74 -21.20
C ALA A 562 43.04 -33.33 -21.81
N SER A 563 44.00 -32.39 -21.82
CA SER A 563 44.97 -32.08 -22.91
C SER A 563 44.36 -31.30 -24.09
N ALA A 564 44.89 -30.23 -24.69
CA ALA A 564 45.98 -29.23 -24.43
C ALA A 564 45.67 -28.02 -25.40
N VAL A 565 46.27 -26.81 -25.40
CA VAL A 565 47.68 -26.35 -25.36
C VAL A 565 47.78 -24.83 -25.00
N PRO A 566 48.93 -24.29 -24.53
CA PRO A 566 49.10 -22.87 -24.12
C PRO A 566 50.25 -22.08 -24.81
N PHE A 567 50.14 -20.74 -24.88
CA PHE A 567 51.20 -19.72 -25.17
C PHE A 567 50.62 -18.31 -24.86
N THR A 568 51.32 -17.20 -24.52
CA THR A 568 52.56 -16.88 -23.76
C THR A 568 52.52 -15.37 -23.34
N PRO A 569 53.24 -14.91 -22.28
CA PRO A 569 53.23 -13.50 -21.84
C PRO A 569 54.54 -12.72 -22.13
N SER A 570 54.44 -11.39 -22.37
CA SER A 570 55.59 -10.45 -22.41
C SER A 570 55.20 -9.00 -22.01
N SER A 571 56.05 -8.33 -21.21
CA SER A 571 56.11 -6.86 -21.02
C SER A 571 57.33 -6.29 -21.79
N PRO A 572 57.60 -4.96 -21.89
CA PRO A 572 58.32 -4.24 -20.80
C PRO A 572 58.19 -2.68 -20.68
N LEU A 573 58.49 -2.19 -19.46
CA LEU A 573 59.29 -1.01 -18.99
C LEU A 573 59.60 0.24 -19.86
N LEU A 574 59.55 1.43 -19.21
CA LEU A 574 60.55 2.55 -19.10
C LEU A 574 59.84 3.82 -18.51
N SER A 575 60.15 4.37 -17.32
CA SER A 575 61.23 5.33 -16.89
C SER A 575 61.14 6.75 -17.55
N CYS A 576 61.48 7.90 -16.92
CA CYS A 576 62.11 8.23 -15.62
C CYS A 576 61.85 9.71 -15.18
N SER A 577 62.49 10.14 -14.06
CA SER A 577 62.77 11.52 -13.55
C SER A 577 61.71 12.20 -12.65
N GLN A 578 61.97 12.51 -11.37
CA GLN A 578 62.88 13.54 -10.76
C GLN A 578 62.38 14.99 -10.91
N GLU A 579 62.53 15.94 -9.98
CA GLU A 579 62.91 16.00 -8.54
C GLU A 579 62.56 17.43 -8.05
N GLY A 580 62.32 17.72 -6.76
CA GLY A 580 62.07 19.12 -6.35
C GLY A 580 61.52 19.36 -4.94
N SER A 581 62.41 19.57 -3.96
CA SER A 581 62.06 19.88 -2.55
C SER A 581 62.24 21.37 -2.23
N ARG A 582 61.36 21.94 -1.38
CA ARG A 582 61.71 22.88 -0.28
C ARG A 582 60.48 23.34 0.56
N HIS A 583 60.57 23.11 1.88
CA HIS A 583 60.61 24.11 2.99
C HIS A 583 59.67 25.35 2.95
N THR A 584 59.04 25.87 4.04
CA THR A 584 59.32 25.75 5.50
C THR A 584 58.14 26.21 6.41
N SER A 585 58.15 25.74 7.67
CA SER A 585 57.69 26.40 8.94
C SER A 585 56.26 26.99 9.13
N LYS A 586 55.50 26.31 10.00
CA LYS A 586 55.08 26.72 11.38
C LYS A 586 54.85 28.21 11.69
N LEU A 587 53.68 28.54 12.28
CA LEU A 587 53.53 28.93 13.70
C LEU A 587 52.05 29.11 14.11
N SER A 588 51.77 29.00 15.42
CA SER A 588 50.45 29.11 16.06
C SER A 588 50.21 30.48 16.69
N ARG A 589 48.93 30.91 16.83
CA ARG A 589 48.47 31.63 18.03
C ARG A 589 46.94 31.74 18.20
N HIS A 590 46.53 31.86 19.45
CA HIS A 590 45.17 32.17 19.93
C HIS A 590 44.88 33.69 19.95
N GLY A 591 43.59 34.05 20.03
CA GLY A 591 43.04 35.39 20.28
C GLY A 591 41.78 35.59 19.41
N SER A 592 40.53 35.59 19.87
CA SER A 592 39.87 36.24 21.03
C SER A 592 39.72 37.76 20.89
N GLY A 593 38.49 38.24 20.72
CA GLY A 593 38.04 39.55 21.20
C GLY A 593 37.45 40.55 20.20
N ALA A 594 36.21 40.94 20.52
CA ALA A 594 35.63 42.29 20.45
C ALA A 594 35.03 42.85 19.13
N ASP A 595 33.88 43.49 19.35
CA ASP A 595 33.03 44.29 18.46
C ASP A 595 33.68 45.60 17.99
N SER A 596 33.17 46.14 16.88
CA SER A 596 32.85 47.58 16.74
C SER A 596 32.11 47.88 15.42
N ASP A 597 31.06 48.69 15.50
CA ASP A 597 30.34 49.31 14.37
C ASP A 597 31.23 50.28 13.55
N TYR A 598 30.80 50.70 12.35
CA TYR A 598 30.81 52.10 11.89
C TYR A 598 30.15 52.29 10.49
N GLU A 599 29.22 53.26 10.43
CA GLU A 599 28.73 54.14 9.33
C GLU A 599 28.83 53.72 7.83
N ASN A 600 27.75 53.76 7.03
CA ASN A 600 26.84 54.86 6.62
C ASN A 600 27.39 55.72 5.45
N THR A 601 26.61 55.89 4.38
CA THR A 601 26.88 56.87 3.31
C THR A 601 25.59 57.31 2.59
N GLN A 602 25.50 58.60 2.29
CA GLN A 602 24.37 59.33 1.69
C GLN A 602 24.34 59.09 0.14
N SER A 603 23.42 59.56 -0.72
CA SER A 603 22.43 60.67 -0.73
C SER A 603 21.52 60.53 -1.98
N GLY A 604 20.31 61.13 -2.01
CA GLY A 604 19.51 61.25 -3.25
C GLY A 604 17.99 61.44 -3.10
N ASP A 605 17.56 62.66 -2.82
CA ASP A 605 16.15 63.16 -2.83
C ASP A 605 15.90 63.90 -4.21
N PRO A 606 14.71 64.49 -4.58
CA PRO A 606 13.54 64.82 -3.76
C PRO A 606 12.10 64.80 -4.40
N LEU A 607 11.14 65.23 -3.58
CA LEU A 607 9.97 66.13 -3.84
C LEU A 607 8.49 65.61 -3.85
N LEU A 608 7.68 66.21 -2.95
CA LEU A 608 6.20 66.26 -2.84
C LEU A 608 5.48 64.93 -2.49
N GLY A 609 4.52 64.78 -1.57
CA GLY A 609 3.81 65.62 -0.57
C GLY A 609 2.55 64.84 -0.10
N LEU A 610 1.95 65.00 1.09
CA LEU A 610 2.18 65.93 2.21
C LEU A 610 1.83 65.26 3.59
N GLU A 611 1.37 66.05 4.56
CA GLU A 611 1.00 65.76 5.97
C GLU A 611 -0.42 65.16 6.15
N GLY A 612 -0.92 64.67 7.30
CA GLY A 612 -0.32 64.45 8.63
C GLY A 612 -1.28 64.67 9.83
N LYS A 613 -1.61 63.58 10.56
CA LYS A 613 -2.07 63.49 11.98
C LYS A 613 -3.51 63.91 12.39
N ARG A 614 -3.98 63.23 13.47
CA ARG A 614 -5.11 63.55 14.41
C ARG A 614 -6.54 63.35 13.84
N PHE A 615 -7.58 63.01 14.62
CA PHE A 615 -7.75 62.62 16.04
C PHE A 615 -9.03 61.74 16.17
N LEU A 616 -9.38 61.28 17.38
CA LEU A 616 -10.52 60.41 17.69
C LEU A 616 -11.91 61.11 17.58
N GLU A 617 -12.94 60.25 17.64
CA GLU A 617 -14.35 60.49 18.08
C GLU A 617 -15.48 60.62 17.02
N LEU A 618 -16.31 59.56 17.00
CA LEU A 618 -17.78 59.56 17.08
C LEU A 618 -18.64 60.41 16.10
N GLY A 619 -19.44 59.71 15.27
CA GLY A 619 -20.86 60.06 15.10
C GLY A 619 -21.49 59.96 13.71
N LYS A 620 -22.47 59.05 13.59
CA LYS A 620 -23.71 59.11 12.77
C LYS A 620 -23.66 59.32 11.24
N GLU A 621 -24.11 58.27 10.55
CA GLU A 621 -25.27 58.17 9.62
C GLU A 621 -25.65 59.31 8.63
N GLU A 622 -26.28 58.87 7.53
CA GLU A 622 -26.92 59.64 6.42
C GLU A 622 -25.95 60.24 5.36
N ASP A 623 -26.24 60.27 4.03
CA ASP A 623 -27.04 59.44 3.10
C ASP A 623 -26.67 59.88 1.64
N PHE A 624 -27.13 59.18 0.58
CA PHE A 624 -27.03 59.53 -0.88
C PHE A 624 -25.65 59.48 -1.57
N HIS A 625 -25.47 59.12 -2.86
CA HIS A 625 -26.16 58.25 -3.87
C HIS A 625 -25.08 58.01 -5.01
N PRO A 626 -25.27 57.24 -6.11
CA PRO A 626 -24.24 56.34 -6.63
C PRO A 626 -23.80 56.60 -8.09
N GLU A 627 -22.73 55.91 -8.52
CA GLU A 627 -22.46 55.65 -9.95
C GLU A 627 -22.71 54.17 -10.28
N LEU A 628 -23.41 53.93 -11.40
CA LEU A 628 -23.74 52.60 -11.89
C LEU A 628 -22.56 51.99 -12.63
N GLU A 629 -22.10 50.81 -12.20
CA GLU A 629 -21.67 49.77 -13.13
C GLU A 629 -22.65 48.59 -13.01
N SER A 630 -23.56 48.52 -13.98
CA SER A 630 -24.48 47.41 -14.17
C SER A 630 -23.80 46.31 -14.99
N LEU A 631 -23.85 45.06 -14.54
CA LEU A 631 -24.01 43.87 -15.40
C LEU A 631 -24.34 42.64 -14.55
N ASP A 632 -25.40 41.94 -14.98
CA ASP A 632 -25.91 40.65 -14.49
C ASP A 632 -24.84 39.59 -14.20
N GLY A 633 -25.14 38.67 -13.26
CA GLY A 633 -24.34 37.46 -13.09
C GLY A 633 -24.63 36.64 -11.83
N ASP A 634 -25.60 35.73 -11.94
CA ASP A 634 -25.84 34.50 -11.14
C ASP A 634 -25.91 34.53 -9.60
N LEU A 635 -27.05 34.02 -9.14
CA LEU A 635 -27.26 33.48 -7.80
C LEU A 635 -26.55 32.12 -7.65
N ASP A 636 -26.17 31.82 -6.40
CA ASP A 636 -25.75 30.51 -5.86
C ASP A 636 -24.32 29.98 -6.14
N PRO A 637 -23.32 30.44 -5.36
CA PRO A 637 -22.14 29.64 -5.05
C PRO A 637 -22.48 28.69 -3.88
N GLY A 638 -23.04 27.52 -4.21
CA GLY A 638 -23.37 26.46 -3.25
C GLY A 638 -22.15 25.94 -2.46
N LEU A 639 -22.39 25.02 -1.52
CA LEU A 639 -21.32 24.49 -0.67
C LEU A 639 -20.17 23.86 -1.47
N PRO A 640 -18.90 24.02 -1.02
CA PRO A 640 -17.77 23.37 -1.66
C PRO A 640 -17.91 21.85 -1.68
N SER A 641 -17.23 21.22 -2.64
CA SER A 641 -17.30 19.77 -2.78
C SER A 641 -16.86 19.08 -1.50
N THR A 642 -17.62 18.06 -1.10
CA THR A 642 -17.33 17.26 0.10
C THR A 642 -15.91 16.66 0.04
N GLU A 643 -15.41 16.35 -1.15
CA GLU A 643 -14.06 15.82 -1.37
C GLU A 643 -12.99 16.87 -1.05
N ASP A 644 -13.12 18.10 -1.54
CA ASP A 644 -12.17 19.19 -1.26
C ASP A 644 -12.14 19.55 0.24
N VAL A 645 -13.31 19.55 0.90
CA VAL A 645 -13.41 19.80 2.34
C VAL A 645 -12.78 18.65 3.15
N ILE A 646 -12.91 17.40 2.71
CA ILE A 646 -12.20 16.26 3.32
C ILE A 646 -10.69 16.41 3.13
N LEU A 647 -10.21 16.68 1.90
CA LEU A 647 -8.79 16.85 1.61
C LEU A 647 -8.14 17.97 2.44
N LYS A 648 -8.79 19.15 2.54
CA LYS A 648 -8.30 20.23 3.41
C LYS A 648 -8.41 19.90 4.91
N THR A 649 -9.41 19.13 5.33
CA THR A 649 -9.48 18.62 6.72
C THR A 649 -8.35 17.65 7.02
N GLU A 650 -7.96 16.79 6.08
CA GLU A 650 -6.81 15.89 6.21
C GLU A 650 -5.50 16.68 6.32
N GLN A 651 -5.32 17.74 5.51
CA GLN A 651 -4.18 18.68 5.61
C GLN A 651 -4.08 19.32 7.01
N VAL A 652 -5.18 19.88 7.51
CA VAL A 652 -5.26 20.47 8.86
C VAL A 652 -4.95 19.42 9.93
N THR A 653 -5.46 18.20 9.78
CA THR A 653 -5.24 17.09 10.73
C THR A 653 -3.78 16.63 10.73
N LYS A 654 -3.11 16.53 9.56
CA LYS A 654 -1.68 16.21 9.44
C LYS A 654 -0.82 17.24 10.17
N ASN A 655 -1.09 18.53 9.96
CA ASN A 655 -0.37 19.62 10.63
C ASN A 655 -0.61 19.62 12.16
N ILE A 656 -1.82 19.29 12.62
CA ILE A 656 -2.11 19.09 14.05
C ILE A 656 -1.34 17.90 14.64
N GLN A 657 -1.18 16.81 13.89
CA GLN A 657 -0.39 15.65 14.36
C GLN A 657 1.10 15.96 14.51
N GLU A 658 1.68 16.81 13.65
CA GLU A 658 3.05 17.33 13.85
C GLU A 658 3.16 18.11 15.16
N LEU A 659 2.22 19.02 15.44
CA LEU A 659 2.18 19.80 16.68
C LEU A 659 2.02 18.91 17.92
N LEU A 660 1.11 17.94 17.90
CA LEU A 660 0.89 17.02 19.02
C LEU A 660 2.12 16.14 19.27
N ARG A 661 2.87 15.75 18.22
CA ARG A 661 4.14 15.05 18.37
C ARG A 661 5.21 15.95 19.00
N ALA A 662 5.34 17.20 18.55
CA ALA A 662 6.25 18.16 19.17
C ALA A 662 5.91 18.41 20.66
N ALA A 663 4.62 18.44 21.02
CA ALA A 663 4.16 18.55 22.40
C ALA A 663 4.51 17.32 23.24
N GLN A 664 4.35 16.10 22.71
CA GLN A 664 4.75 14.85 23.37
C GLN A 664 6.27 14.73 23.55
N GLU A 665 7.05 15.29 22.63
CA GLU A 665 8.51 15.31 22.66
C GLU A 665 9.09 16.52 23.43
N PHE A 666 8.26 17.37 24.05
CA PHE A 666 8.64 18.61 24.73
C PHE A 666 9.45 19.61 23.87
N LYS A 667 9.25 19.59 22.54
CA LYS A 667 9.94 20.43 21.56
C LYS A 667 9.20 21.75 21.34
N HIS A 668 9.22 22.62 22.35
CA HIS A 668 8.51 23.90 22.32
C HIS A 668 8.95 24.82 21.18
N ASP A 669 10.21 24.77 20.75
CA ASP A 669 10.72 25.53 19.59
C ASP A 669 9.97 25.23 18.28
N SER A 670 9.37 24.04 18.16
CA SER A 670 8.60 23.63 16.98
C SER A 670 7.15 24.15 17.00
N PHE A 671 6.67 24.70 18.12
CA PHE A 671 5.25 25.09 18.28
C PHE A 671 4.86 26.25 17.35
N VAL A 672 5.73 27.25 17.18
CA VAL A 672 5.47 28.40 16.30
C VAL A 672 5.38 27.96 14.83
N PRO A 673 6.39 27.29 14.23
CA PRO A 673 6.28 26.78 12.85
C PRO A 673 5.08 25.85 12.62
N CYS A 674 4.75 24.98 13.58
CA CYS A 674 3.55 24.14 13.47
C CYS A 674 2.26 24.97 13.48
N SER A 675 2.17 26.00 14.32
CA SER A 675 0.99 26.88 14.36
C SER A 675 0.78 27.65 13.06
N GLU A 676 1.86 28.04 12.37
CA GLU A 676 1.82 28.73 11.08
C GLU A 676 1.34 27.80 9.97
N LYS A 677 1.86 26.56 9.90
CA LYS A 677 1.34 25.51 8.99
C LYS A 677 -0.15 25.25 9.22
N ILE A 678 -0.59 25.15 10.48
CA ILE A 678 -2.00 24.93 10.82
C ILE A 678 -2.84 26.13 10.38
N HIS A 679 -2.39 27.36 10.62
CA HIS A 679 -3.11 28.58 10.22
C HIS A 679 -3.25 28.71 8.70
N LEU A 680 -2.20 28.40 7.93
CA LEU A 680 -2.26 28.36 6.46
C LEU A 680 -3.28 27.31 5.97
N ALA A 681 -3.20 26.07 6.47
CA ALA A 681 -4.15 25.02 6.09
C ALA A 681 -5.60 25.34 6.50
N VAL A 682 -5.81 26.01 7.63
CA VAL A 682 -7.13 26.52 8.06
C VAL A 682 -7.62 27.64 7.13
N THR A 683 -6.75 28.56 6.73
CA THR A 683 -7.10 29.65 5.79
C THR A 683 -7.48 29.10 4.43
N GLU A 684 -6.73 28.12 3.92
CA GLU A 684 -7.07 27.40 2.68
C GLU A 684 -8.40 26.64 2.82
N MET A 685 -8.63 25.95 3.94
CA MET A 685 -9.90 25.25 4.19
C MET A 685 -11.08 26.23 4.24
N ALA A 686 -10.90 27.39 4.87
CA ALA A 686 -11.92 28.43 4.93
C ALA A 686 -12.18 29.07 3.55
N SER A 687 -11.15 29.18 2.70
CA SER A 687 -11.27 29.75 1.34
C SER A 687 -12.12 28.91 0.38
N LEU A 688 -12.37 27.63 0.69
CA LEU A 688 -13.32 26.80 -0.06
C LEU A 688 -14.77 27.26 0.10
N PHE A 689 -15.11 27.93 1.20
CA PHE A 689 -16.47 28.35 1.49
C PHE A 689 -16.72 29.79 1.00
N PRO A 690 -17.93 30.11 0.52
CA PRO A 690 -18.25 31.48 0.10
C PRO A 690 -18.08 32.46 1.27
N LYS A 691 -17.66 33.70 0.98
CA LYS A 691 -17.35 34.74 2.01
C LYS A 691 -18.52 35.01 2.98
N ARG A 692 -19.76 34.71 2.57
CA ARG A 692 -20.96 34.74 3.40
C ARG A 692 -21.78 33.45 3.17
N PRO A 693 -21.47 32.34 3.86
CA PRO A 693 -22.25 31.10 3.74
C PRO A 693 -23.66 31.30 4.27
N ALA A 694 -24.69 30.84 3.55
CA ALA A 694 -26.07 30.96 4.01
C ALA A 694 -26.30 30.26 5.37
N LEU A 695 -25.80 29.03 5.48
CA LEU A 695 -26.02 28.12 6.60
C LEU A 695 -25.33 28.57 7.88
N GLU A 696 -26.11 28.76 8.96
CA GLU A 696 -25.59 29.09 10.29
C GLU A 696 -24.59 28.03 10.83
N PRO A 697 -24.81 26.71 10.68
CA PRO A 697 -23.83 25.70 11.12
C PRO A 697 -22.45 25.93 10.48
N VAL A 698 -22.40 26.19 9.18
CA VAL A 698 -21.15 26.46 8.44
C VAL A 698 -20.50 27.75 8.93
N ARG A 699 -21.28 28.84 9.10
CA ARG A 699 -20.78 30.09 9.68
C ARG A 699 -20.23 29.91 11.10
N SER A 700 -20.90 29.11 11.93
CA SER A 700 -20.47 28.84 13.30
C SER A 700 -19.16 28.03 13.36
N SER A 701 -19.03 26.98 12.54
CA SER A 701 -17.83 26.16 12.48
C SER A 701 -16.66 26.90 11.84
N LEU A 702 -16.86 27.73 10.80
CA LEU A 702 -15.80 28.57 10.23
C LEU A 702 -15.31 29.64 11.23
N ARG A 703 -16.22 30.28 11.98
CA ARG A 703 -15.84 31.20 13.06
C ARG A 703 -15.00 30.49 14.12
N LEU A 704 -15.43 29.31 14.57
CA LEU A 704 -14.69 28.52 15.56
C LEU A 704 -13.31 28.08 15.03
N LEU A 705 -13.23 27.63 13.77
CA LEU A 705 -12.00 27.21 13.11
C LEU A 705 -10.97 28.35 13.07
N ASN A 706 -11.36 29.50 12.53
CA ASN A 706 -10.47 30.67 12.43
C ASN A 706 -10.10 31.24 13.79
N ALA A 707 -11.04 31.39 14.72
CA ALA A 707 -10.77 31.89 16.07
C ALA A 707 -9.81 30.96 16.85
N SER A 708 -9.98 29.64 16.71
CA SER A 708 -9.09 28.67 17.36
C SER A 708 -7.71 28.63 16.72
N ALA A 709 -7.59 28.87 15.40
CA ALA A 709 -6.30 28.99 14.71
C ALA A 709 -5.53 30.27 15.10
N TYR A 710 -6.19 31.42 15.20
CA TYR A 710 -5.56 32.65 15.73
C TYR A 710 -5.15 32.48 17.19
N ARG A 711 -6.00 31.86 18.02
CA ARG A 711 -5.69 31.57 19.42
C ARG A 711 -4.49 30.61 19.53
N LEU A 712 -4.43 29.57 18.69
CA LEU A 712 -3.28 28.66 18.63
C LEU A 712 -1.97 29.40 18.32
N GLN A 713 -1.95 30.29 17.32
CA GLN A 713 -0.77 31.10 17.03
C GLN A 713 -0.38 32.00 18.22
N SER A 714 -1.37 32.63 18.87
CA SER A 714 -1.14 33.47 20.05
C SER A 714 -0.62 32.68 21.25
N GLU A 715 -1.04 31.44 21.43
CA GLU A 715 -0.51 30.54 22.45
C GLU A 715 0.91 30.09 22.09
N CYS A 716 1.11 29.52 20.90
CA CYS A 716 2.43 29.06 20.45
C CYS A 716 3.50 30.17 20.50
N ARG A 717 3.16 31.43 20.22
CA ARG A 717 4.13 32.54 20.34
C ARG A 717 4.63 32.79 21.77
N LYS A 718 3.93 32.35 22.81
CA LYS A 718 4.39 32.45 24.21
C LYS A 718 5.57 31.53 24.53
N THR A 719 5.97 30.61 23.64
CA THR A 719 7.24 29.87 23.79
C THR A 719 8.45 30.79 23.64
N VAL A 720 8.29 31.94 22.99
CA VAL A 720 9.31 32.99 22.86
C VAL A 720 8.96 34.11 23.84
N PRO A 721 9.53 34.13 25.07
CA PRO A 721 9.25 35.20 26.01
C PRO A 721 9.77 36.54 25.47
N PRO A 722 9.04 37.65 25.66
CA PRO A 722 9.45 38.97 25.14
C PRO A 722 10.69 39.53 25.86
N GLU A 723 10.96 39.06 27.08
CA GLU A 723 12.14 39.40 27.89
C GLU A 723 12.92 38.13 28.23
N PRO A 724 14.26 38.08 28.01
CA PRO A 724 15.08 36.94 28.38
C PRO A 724 15.05 36.68 29.89
N GLY A 725 14.34 35.62 30.31
CA GLY A 725 14.24 35.22 31.72
C GLY A 725 12.84 35.29 32.33
N ALA A 726 11.81 35.74 31.60
CA ALA A 726 10.43 35.59 32.05
C ALA A 726 10.06 34.10 32.17
N PRO A 727 9.55 33.61 33.33
CA PRO A 727 9.22 32.20 33.50
C PRO A 727 7.96 31.84 32.70
N VAL A 728 8.13 30.94 31.73
CA VAL A 728 7.02 30.36 30.94
C VAL A 728 6.61 29.04 31.59
N ASP A 729 5.34 28.92 31.99
CA ASP A 729 4.75 27.64 32.37
C ASP A 729 4.50 26.79 31.11
N PHE A 730 5.53 26.05 30.70
CA PHE A 730 5.47 25.17 29.53
C PHE A 730 4.41 24.06 29.67
N GLN A 731 4.01 23.67 30.88
CA GLN A 731 2.98 22.65 31.08
C GLN A 731 1.59 23.22 30.80
N LEU A 732 1.27 24.38 31.37
CA LEU A 732 0.02 25.10 31.09
C LEU A 732 -0.05 25.51 29.61
N LEU A 733 1.04 26.03 29.07
CA LEU A 733 1.15 26.40 27.66
C LEU A 733 0.88 25.21 26.73
N THR A 734 1.51 24.07 27.00
CA THR A 734 1.28 22.85 26.21
C THR A 734 -0.16 22.38 26.29
N GLN A 735 -0.81 22.47 27.46
CA GLN A 735 -2.23 22.17 27.61
C GLN A 735 -3.12 23.13 26.80
N GLN A 736 -2.83 24.43 26.80
CA GLN A 736 -3.55 25.45 26.03
C GLN A 736 -3.38 25.25 24.52
N VAL A 737 -2.17 24.92 24.06
CA VAL A 737 -1.85 24.57 22.66
C VAL A 737 -2.61 23.31 22.22
N ILE A 738 -2.62 22.24 23.03
CA ILE A 738 -3.37 21.01 22.76
C ILE A 738 -4.88 21.29 22.70
N GLN A 739 -5.43 22.12 23.60
CA GLN A 739 -6.85 22.48 23.57
C GLN A 739 -7.22 23.26 22.31
N CYS A 740 -6.39 24.21 21.86
CA CYS A 740 -6.63 24.92 20.61
C CYS A 740 -6.58 23.98 19.40
N ALA A 741 -5.63 23.03 19.37
CA ALA A 741 -5.57 22.02 18.32
C ALA A 741 -6.82 21.11 18.30
N TYR A 742 -7.34 20.72 19.47
CA TYR A 742 -8.58 19.96 19.58
C TYR A 742 -9.79 20.75 19.04
N ASP A 743 -9.91 22.03 19.38
CA ASP A 743 -11.01 22.88 18.91
C ASP A 743 -10.98 23.08 17.38
N ILE A 744 -9.80 23.24 16.78
CA ILE A 744 -9.61 23.29 15.33
C ILE A 744 -10.05 21.97 14.69
N ALA A 745 -9.58 20.82 15.20
CA ALA A 745 -9.95 19.50 14.68
C ALA A 745 -11.47 19.24 14.79
N LYS A 746 -12.09 19.69 15.89
CA LYS A 746 -13.55 19.61 16.09
C LYS A 746 -14.32 20.46 15.08
N ALA A 747 -13.88 21.70 14.84
CA ALA A 747 -14.51 22.59 13.86
C ALA A 747 -14.37 22.07 12.42
N ALA A 748 -13.19 21.57 12.04
CA ALA A 748 -12.97 20.98 10.72
C ALA A 748 -13.84 19.71 10.51
N LYS A 749 -13.92 18.83 11.52
CA LYS A 749 -14.82 17.67 11.50
C LYS A 749 -16.30 18.06 11.38
N GLN A 750 -16.73 19.15 12.01
CA GLN A 750 -18.10 19.66 11.85
C GLN A 750 -18.36 20.11 10.40
N LEU A 751 -17.42 20.82 9.76
CA LEU A 751 -17.57 21.23 8.35
C LEU A 751 -17.72 20.02 7.42
N VAL A 752 -16.90 18.97 7.58
CA VAL A 752 -17.08 17.69 6.85
C VAL A 752 -18.43 17.06 7.16
N THR A 753 -18.91 17.11 8.40
CA THR A 753 -20.21 16.54 8.79
C THR A 753 -21.37 17.29 8.15
N ILE A 754 -21.26 18.60 7.94
CA ILE A 754 -22.28 19.40 7.25
C ILE A 754 -22.26 19.12 5.75
N THR A 755 -21.10 19.20 5.09
CA THR A 755 -20.97 18.97 3.63
C THR A 755 -21.17 17.51 3.21
N THR A 756 -21.15 16.55 4.13
CA THR A 756 -21.57 15.15 3.89
C THR A 756 -23.06 14.91 4.14
N ARG A 757 -23.74 15.76 4.91
CA ARG A 757 -25.20 15.65 5.18
C ARG A 757 -26.03 16.30 4.10
N GLU A 758 -25.65 17.48 3.62
CA GLU A 758 -26.39 18.18 2.55
C GLU A 758 -26.25 17.53 1.18
N LYS A 759 -25.36 16.54 1.02
CA LYS A 759 -25.30 15.67 -0.16
C LYS A 759 -26.17 14.40 -0.04
N LYS A 760 -26.95 14.28 1.04
CA LYS A 760 -27.91 13.20 1.31
C LYS A 760 -29.36 13.69 1.44
N GLN A 761 -29.55 15.01 1.48
CA GLN A 761 -30.82 15.68 1.23
C GLN A 761 -30.85 16.05 -0.26
#